data_AF-A0A6G0XDN8-F1
#
_entry.id   AF-A0A6G0XDN8-F1
#
_cell.length_a   1.000
_cell.length_b   1.000
_cell.length_c   1.000
_cell.angle_alpha   90.00
_cell.angle_beta   90.00
_cell.angle_gamma   90.00
#
_symmetry.space_group_name_H-M   'P 1'
#
loop_
_entity.id
_entity.type
_entity.pdbx_description
1 polymer ?
#
loop_
_entity_poly.entity_id
_entity_poly.type
_entity_poly.pdbx_seq_one_letter_code
_entity_poly.pdbx_strand_id
1 'polypeptide(L)'
;MKTPPVNERSALLRLSNAASEKTILDVSSQEDNAEQTNGQHQNTSGLFKAPPLRREYDPSMAAPSSNPLKRLSVGGASVYSTSTVADNSFQSIVQSLPSVLIAVVLNLMISIPFGLSFFPLDWTELPAPRAIGIQMFLLTSILCQFVFAARSSFDCSVGMMMVENVPFMHTLSISILNELGPTSPKALPTILVTYALSSIVVGIFFYALGYFRLGSIIYLFPKHIIIGAIGGIGVFVVQNGLQNATGISFEWTWTGLVRLSQPDVLWLWVVSVVLVVILGICLRFVKSPLFSPFYFVSIVPLFYIVIAILGVSQDTARANGWFFDRPPQVPFYSIWSHYDFSLVEWSVIPKQTGTLLGLTLFSLMHVPINIPSLSLTTGHECDINEELKAHGVSNTLGGLAGSVQNYLCYSNSALYYKCGGGGRIQSVMIGLFLGIVFLTGPGVVAYVPRCMAGCLMVHVGLDLCKEAVVDTYRDLDRFEYATVWIIALTMTFWGMNEGLAVGALLACITFVAQSAPAGPLRGSMSAATLRSSARRSATDLEVLDRVSRNVHVVQLKGHLFFGNIHKLSEYVQYLLDTYPELECMVVDFTLVVALDSSAADRLAKLKHVCDLYECRLVFTAIPSTYTRFLKIMLSDSSPTFYVAEDLNSALEWAENDLLSRYKTEPTPLAKEPSLPKEHAFLGRLHSTCPSEPLEVLQKLLDYFERQELEKDVQVWRQGDASTTAMLLAEGHMQAIVEDEAGTTEEVSAGAMVGEMCLLTGEKRKTSLVTVEPCVVYVLNQDKLKEMLERDSYLAFVLQGIALRYVSLRLQYSAMQLCSLMCSVICKKNHTAEYHFQHSKFKSLSNSM
;
A
#
# COMPACT_ATOMS: atom_id res chain seq x y z
N MET A 1 3.78 -66.07 22.69
CA MET A 1 4.95 -66.25 21.80
C MET A 1 4.94 -65.11 20.80
N LYS A 2 6.06 -64.38 20.72
CA LYS A 2 6.49 -63.41 19.69
C LYS A 2 5.90 -61.97 19.68
N THR A 3 6.88 -61.08 19.76
CA THR A 3 7.00 -59.61 19.64
C THR A 3 6.53 -59.01 18.30
N PRO A 4 6.23 -57.70 18.23
CA PRO A 4 6.03 -56.96 16.97
C PRO A 4 7.33 -56.26 16.47
N PRO A 5 7.46 -55.88 15.18
CA PRO A 5 8.60 -55.12 14.68
C PRO A 5 8.34 -53.60 14.49
N VAL A 6 9.21 -52.82 15.15
CA VAL A 6 10.00 -51.62 14.78
C VAL A 6 9.55 -50.66 13.64
N ASN A 7 9.21 -49.43 14.06
CA ASN A 7 9.51 -48.06 13.59
C ASN A 7 10.00 -47.73 12.15
N GLU A 8 9.19 -46.95 11.42
CA GLU A 8 9.50 -46.19 10.19
C GLU A 8 9.90 -44.70 10.44
N ARG A 9 10.55 -44.38 11.57
CA ARG A 9 11.01 -43.00 11.87
C ARG A 9 12.50 -42.73 11.58
N SER A 10 13.23 -43.71 11.05
CA SER A 10 14.69 -43.66 10.87
C SER A 10 15.17 -43.40 9.44
N ALA A 11 14.27 -43.31 8.45
CA ALA A 11 14.65 -43.07 7.05
C ALA A 11 14.75 -41.57 6.67
N LEU A 12 14.00 -40.68 7.35
CA LEU A 12 13.96 -39.24 7.03
C LEU A 12 15.13 -38.43 7.63
N LEU A 13 15.83 -38.96 8.63
CA LEU A 13 16.98 -38.30 9.27
C LEU A 13 18.32 -38.50 8.54
N ARG A 14 18.38 -39.37 7.51
CA ARG A 14 19.63 -39.62 6.74
C ARG A 14 19.75 -38.80 5.45
N LEU A 15 18.68 -38.18 4.97
CA LEU A 15 18.72 -37.33 3.77
C LEU A 15 18.98 -35.84 4.07
N SER A 16 18.69 -35.37 5.29
CA SER A 16 18.97 -33.98 5.71
C SER A 16 20.46 -33.71 5.97
N ASN A 17 21.25 -34.72 6.36
CA ASN A 17 22.65 -34.51 6.75
C ASN A 17 23.63 -34.57 5.57
N ALA A 18 23.24 -35.10 4.41
CA ALA A 18 24.09 -35.14 3.22
C ALA A 18 24.10 -33.82 2.41
N ALA A 19 23.13 -32.93 2.63
CA ALA A 19 23.03 -31.65 1.92
C ALA A 19 23.77 -30.49 2.64
N SER A 20 24.08 -30.66 3.93
CA SER A 20 24.72 -29.60 4.75
C SER A 20 26.24 -29.61 4.71
N GLU A 21 26.88 -30.70 4.27
CA GLU A 21 28.36 -30.83 4.22
C GLU A 21 29.00 -30.30 2.92
N LYS A 22 28.23 -30.01 1.87
CA LYS A 22 28.76 -29.51 0.58
C LYS A 22 28.86 -28.00 0.45
N THR A 23 28.31 -27.22 1.39
CA THR A 23 28.25 -25.76 1.30
C THR A 23 29.34 -25.05 2.12
N ILE A 24 30.19 -25.80 2.82
CA ILE A 24 31.16 -25.24 3.78
C ILE A 24 32.62 -25.26 3.25
N LEU A 25 32.88 -25.80 2.05
CA LEU A 25 34.26 -26.00 1.55
C LEU A 25 34.77 -25.07 0.44
N ASP A 26 33.99 -24.12 -0.08
CA ASP A 26 34.43 -23.29 -1.24
C ASP A 26 34.54 -21.77 -0.98
N VAL A 27 34.58 -21.31 0.28
CA VAL A 27 34.69 -19.86 0.61
C VAL A 27 36.07 -19.45 1.15
N SER A 28 37.09 -20.31 1.06
CA SER A 28 38.44 -19.99 1.53
C SER A 28 39.52 -20.23 0.48
N SER A 29 39.52 -19.41 -0.58
CA SER A 29 40.74 -19.12 -1.34
C SER A 29 40.53 -17.96 -2.32
N GLN A 30 41.46 -17.00 -2.29
CA GLN A 30 41.79 -16.00 -3.31
C GLN A 30 41.18 -14.59 -3.16
N GLU A 31 41.68 -13.86 -2.18
CA GLU A 31 42.26 -12.53 -2.46
C GLU A 31 43.77 -12.74 -2.65
N ASP A 32 44.30 -12.41 -3.83
CA ASP A 32 45.69 -11.97 -4.10
C ASP A 32 46.02 -12.18 -5.59
N ASN A 33 45.95 -11.12 -6.39
CA ASN A 33 47.04 -10.64 -7.26
C ASN A 33 46.55 -9.62 -8.29
N ALA A 34 47.31 -8.53 -8.34
CA ALA A 34 47.18 -7.45 -9.29
C ALA A 34 47.97 -7.71 -10.60
N GLU A 35 47.59 -6.92 -11.60
CA GLU A 35 48.40 -6.42 -12.72
C GLU A 35 48.62 -7.21 -14.03
N GLN A 36 48.38 -6.45 -15.12
CA GLN A 36 48.91 -6.51 -16.49
C GLN A 36 48.44 -7.62 -17.45
N THR A 37 47.61 -7.23 -18.43
CA THR A 37 48.01 -7.22 -19.87
C THR A 37 46.98 -6.55 -20.79
N ASN A 38 47.52 -5.96 -21.86
CA ASN A 38 46.91 -5.11 -22.88
C ASN A 38 45.91 -5.83 -23.83
N GLY A 39 44.85 -5.10 -24.17
CA GLY A 39 44.43 -4.81 -25.55
C GLY A 39 43.88 -5.92 -26.45
N GLN A 40 42.58 -5.85 -26.75
CA GLN A 40 42.08 -5.73 -28.14
C GLN A 40 40.59 -5.38 -28.19
N HIS A 41 40.28 -4.38 -29.02
CA HIS A 41 38.93 -3.94 -29.39
C HIS A 41 38.10 -5.07 -30.00
N GLN A 42 36.83 -5.17 -29.61
CA GLN A 42 35.75 -5.53 -30.54
C GLN A 42 34.41 -4.93 -30.09
N ASN A 43 33.76 -4.26 -31.04
CA ASN A 43 32.47 -3.57 -30.92
C ASN A 43 31.31 -4.54 -30.73
N THR A 44 30.49 -4.34 -29.68
CA THR A 44 29.06 -4.68 -29.69
C THR A 44 28.25 -3.68 -28.86
N SER A 45 27.51 -2.80 -29.56
CA SER A 45 26.31 -2.10 -29.08
C SER A 45 25.29 -3.11 -28.54
N GLY A 46 24.51 -2.93 -27.47
CA GLY A 46 24.02 -1.73 -26.80
C GLY A 46 22.53 -1.98 -26.49
N LEU A 47 22.21 -2.61 -25.35
CA LEU A 47 20.85 -2.79 -24.84
C LEU A 47 20.82 -2.28 -23.38
N PHE A 48 20.02 -1.22 -23.15
CA PHE A 48 19.53 -0.69 -21.87
C PHE A 48 20.40 -0.84 -20.60
N LYS A 49 21.15 0.22 -20.26
CA LYS A 49 21.59 0.50 -18.88
C LYS A 49 20.45 1.20 -18.13
N ALA A 50 20.05 0.63 -16.99
CA ALA A 50 19.15 1.28 -16.03
C ALA A 50 19.81 2.54 -15.43
N PRO A 51 19.05 3.62 -15.14
CA PRO A 51 19.59 4.78 -14.44
C PRO A 51 19.84 4.45 -12.96
N PRO A 52 20.81 5.13 -12.29
CA PRO A 52 21.09 4.88 -10.89
C PRO A 52 19.97 5.43 -9.99
N LEU A 53 19.41 4.57 -9.15
CA LEU A 53 18.51 4.92 -8.05
C LEU A 53 19.33 5.23 -6.79
N ARG A 54 19.47 6.51 -6.42
CA ARG A 54 19.57 6.99 -5.03
C ARG A 54 19.62 8.53 -5.01
N ARG A 55 18.57 9.16 -4.48
CA ARG A 55 18.69 10.43 -3.75
C ARG A 55 18.25 10.13 -2.33
N GLU A 56 19.15 10.40 -1.38
CA GLU A 56 18.86 10.29 0.05
C GLU A 56 17.76 11.29 0.44
N TYR A 57 16.91 10.85 1.36
CA TYR A 57 15.77 11.61 1.90
C TYR A 57 16.30 12.63 2.93
N ASP A 58 16.14 13.93 2.65
CA ASP A 58 16.43 15.02 3.59
C ASP A 58 15.15 15.34 4.41
N PRO A 59 15.15 15.18 5.75
CA PRO A 59 13.97 15.40 6.59
C PRO A 59 13.57 16.88 6.76
N SER A 60 14.28 17.85 6.17
CA SER A 60 14.05 19.27 6.37
C SER A 60 13.06 19.94 5.39
N MET A 61 12.50 19.21 4.41
CA MET A 61 11.58 19.78 3.40
C MET A 61 10.09 19.81 3.78
N ALA A 62 9.72 19.55 5.03
CA ALA A 62 8.35 19.68 5.52
C ALA A 62 8.07 21.05 6.15
N ALA A 63 8.00 22.11 5.33
CA ALA A 63 7.34 23.38 5.70
C ALA A 63 6.99 24.21 4.45
N PRO A 64 5.81 24.86 4.40
CA PRO A 64 5.43 25.69 3.26
C PRO A 64 6.11 27.06 3.38
N SER A 65 7.07 27.38 2.50
CA SER A 65 7.60 28.74 2.39
C SER A 65 7.44 29.30 0.99
N SER A 66 6.64 30.36 0.91
CA SER A 66 6.45 31.24 -0.24
C SER A 66 7.72 32.03 -0.58
N ASN A 67 8.38 31.75 -1.71
CA ASN A 67 9.00 32.71 -2.64
C ASN A 67 9.82 32.00 -3.75
N PRO A 68 9.89 32.57 -4.98
CA PRO A 68 10.51 31.91 -6.13
C PRO A 68 12.05 32.07 -6.13
N LEU A 69 12.77 30.95 -6.13
CA LEU A 69 14.23 30.92 -6.21
C LEU A 69 14.73 30.90 -7.68
N LYS A 70 15.67 31.81 -7.97
CA LYS A 70 16.40 31.97 -9.23
C LYS A 70 17.21 30.70 -9.59
N ARG A 71 17.14 30.28 -10.85
CA ARG A 71 17.96 29.19 -11.45
C ARG A 71 19.43 29.60 -11.58
N LEU A 72 20.32 28.80 -10.99
CA LEU A 72 21.74 28.69 -11.36
C LEU A 72 21.89 27.51 -12.34
N SER A 73 22.51 27.76 -13.49
CA SER A 73 22.81 26.75 -14.52
C SER A 73 24.19 26.12 -14.30
N VAL A 74 24.27 24.79 -14.29
CA VAL A 74 25.50 24.04 -14.55
C VAL A 74 25.18 22.99 -15.61
N GLY A 75 25.99 22.97 -16.67
CA GLY A 75 25.71 22.29 -17.93
C GLY A 75 25.96 20.78 -17.95
N GLY A 76 25.34 20.12 -18.93
CA GLY A 76 25.63 18.75 -19.34
C GLY A 76 24.39 17.98 -19.80
N ALA A 77 24.23 17.84 -21.13
CA ALA A 77 23.27 16.98 -21.85
C ALA A 77 21.77 17.32 -21.72
N SER A 78 21.30 18.20 -22.60
CA SER A 78 19.88 18.42 -22.91
C SER A 78 19.35 17.26 -23.76
N VAL A 79 18.57 16.37 -23.15
CA VAL A 79 17.58 15.56 -23.85
C VAL A 79 16.28 16.37 -23.82
N TYR A 80 15.73 16.65 -25.00
CA TYR A 80 14.56 17.50 -25.25
C TYR A 80 13.51 17.50 -24.13
N SER A 81 13.51 18.57 -23.32
CA SER A 81 12.31 19.08 -22.67
C SER A 81 12.07 20.49 -23.20
N THR A 82 11.33 20.63 -24.30
CA THR A 82 10.65 21.88 -24.55
C THR A 82 9.54 21.97 -23.51
N SER A 83 9.80 22.72 -22.44
CA SER A 83 8.73 23.35 -21.68
C SER A 83 7.88 24.14 -22.68
N THR A 84 6.70 23.63 -23.02
CA THR A 84 5.69 24.31 -23.82
C THR A 84 5.14 25.49 -23.01
N VAL A 85 5.91 26.57 -22.97
CA VAL A 85 5.33 27.91 -22.89
C VAL A 85 4.49 28.04 -24.16
N ALA A 86 3.19 28.23 -23.99
CA ALA A 86 2.24 28.40 -25.08
C ALA A 86 2.60 29.66 -25.88
N ASP A 87 3.44 29.51 -26.90
CA ASP A 87 3.45 30.44 -28.01
C ASP A 87 2.12 30.24 -28.74
N ASN A 88 1.15 31.11 -28.45
CA ASN A 88 -0.11 31.25 -29.19
C ASN A 88 0.11 31.76 -30.64
N SER A 89 1.29 31.50 -31.19
CA SER A 89 1.62 31.86 -32.56
C SER A 89 0.78 31.02 -33.51
N PHE A 90 0.31 31.64 -34.59
CA PHE A 90 -0.45 30.95 -35.65
C PHE A 90 0.28 29.70 -36.16
N GLN A 91 1.62 29.74 -36.18
CA GLN A 91 2.47 28.63 -36.59
C GLN A 91 2.36 27.41 -35.64
N SER A 92 2.27 27.62 -34.33
CA SER A 92 2.06 26.56 -33.33
C SER A 92 0.68 25.89 -33.48
N ILE A 93 -0.35 26.68 -33.80
CA ILE A 93 -1.71 26.18 -34.08
C ILE A 93 -1.71 25.30 -35.33
N VAL A 94 -1.05 25.72 -36.42
CA VAL A 94 -0.97 24.94 -37.65
C VAL A 94 -0.17 23.65 -37.46
N GLN A 95 0.95 23.70 -36.72
CA GLN A 95 1.78 22.53 -36.43
C GLN A 95 1.07 21.46 -35.59
N SER A 96 0.09 21.86 -34.79
CA SER A 96 -0.68 20.96 -33.93
C SER A 96 -1.98 20.44 -34.55
N LEU A 97 -2.34 20.91 -35.73
CA LEU A 97 -3.53 20.44 -36.44
C LEU A 97 -3.55 18.92 -36.68
N PRO A 98 -2.43 18.25 -37.05
CA PRO A 98 -2.43 16.80 -37.24
C PRO A 98 -2.79 16.00 -35.98
N SER A 99 -2.29 16.39 -34.80
CA SER A 99 -2.60 15.69 -33.54
C SER A 99 -4.06 15.90 -33.13
N VAL A 100 -4.59 17.12 -33.32
CA VAL A 100 -6.01 17.44 -33.13
C VAL A 100 -6.89 16.58 -34.04
N LEU A 101 -6.56 16.49 -35.33
CA LEU A 101 -7.31 15.69 -36.29
C LEU A 101 -7.30 14.20 -35.93
N ILE A 102 -6.18 13.66 -35.42
CA ILE A 102 -6.13 12.28 -34.92
C ILE A 102 -7.12 12.07 -33.77
N ALA A 103 -7.14 12.97 -32.77
CA ALA A 103 -8.07 12.86 -31.64
C ALA A 103 -9.55 12.96 -32.07
N VAL A 104 -9.85 13.82 -33.04
CA VAL A 104 -11.19 13.95 -33.61
C VAL A 104 -11.58 12.67 -34.34
N VAL A 105 -10.72 12.15 -35.23
CA VAL A 105 -10.98 10.92 -35.98
C VAL A 105 -11.20 9.72 -35.05
N LEU A 106 -10.44 9.60 -33.97
CA LEU A 106 -10.63 8.57 -32.94
C LEU A 106 -12.01 8.67 -32.29
N ASN A 107 -12.43 9.87 -31.90
CA ASN A 107 -13.75 10.10 -31.32
C ASN A 107 -14.87 9.75 -32.31
N LEU A 108 -14.74 10.15 -33.58
CA LEU A 108 -15.73 9.86 -34.63
C LEU A 108 -15.81 8.37 -34.97
N MET A 109 -14.67 7.68 -34.96
CA MET A 109 -14.60 6.24 -35.17
C MET A 109 -15.37 5.48 -34.10
N ILE A 110 -15.24 5.91 -32.84
CA ILE A 110 -15.88 5.27 -31.68
C ILE A 110 -17.35 5.68 -31.53
N SER A 111 -17.70 6.91 -31.90
CA SER A 111 -19.06 7.47 -31.70
C SER A 111 -20.15 6.66 -32.38
N ILE A 112 -19.85 6.08 -33.56
CA ILE A 112 -20.81 5.31 -34.34
C ILE A 112 -21.22 4.02 -33.60
N PRO A 113 -20.32 3.04 -33.39
CA PRO A 113 -20.71 1.82 -32.69
C PRO A 113 -21.25 2.09 -31.28
N PHE A 114 -20.65 3.02 -30.52
CA PHE A 114 -21.07 3.21 -29.13
C PHE A 114 -22.43 3.91 -29.05
N GLY A 115 -22.65 4.95 -29.86
CA GLY A 115 -23.92 5.65 -29.92
C GLY A 115 -25.07 4.78 -30.41
N LEU A 116 -24.83 3.88 -31.36
CA LEU A 116 -25.83 2.90 -31.80
C LEU A 116 -26.25 1.93 -30.69
N SER A 117 -25.33 1.64 -29.77
CA SER A 117 -25.49 0.63 -28.73
C SER A 117 -26.26 1.11 -27.51
N PHE A 118 -26.59 2.40 -27.41
CA PHE A 118 -27.36 2.95 -26.29
C PHE A 118 -28.80 2.46 -26.24
N PHE A 119 -29.36 2.01 -27.37
CA PHE A 119 -30.73 1.52 -27.45
C PHE A 119 -30.72 0.06 -27.90
N PRO A 120 -31.67 -0.77 -27.41
CA PRO A 120 -31.77 -2.17 -27.82
C PRO A 120 -32.15 -2.28 -29.29
N LEU A 121 -31.52 -3.22 -30.00
CA LEU A 121 -31.76 -3.46 -31.43
C LEU A 121 -33.18 -3.92 -31.74
N ASP A 122 -33.83 -4.64 -30.81
CA ASP A 122 -35.18 -5.16 -30.97
C ASP A 122 -36.26 -4.07 -31.00
N TRP A 123 -35.90 -2.83 -30.65
CA TRP A 123 -36.83 -1.71 -30.70
C TRP A 123 -36.96 -1.15 -32.12
N THR A 124 -37.74 -1.84 -32.96
CA THR A 124 -37.91 -1.57 -34.40
C THR A 124 -38.85 -0.41 -34.73
N GLU A 125 -39.78 -0.08 -33.83
CA GLU A 125 -40.83 0.94 -34.00
C GLU A 125 -40.28 2.38 -34.02
N LEU A 126 -38.99 2.53 -33.79
CA LEU A 126 -38.31 3.81 -33.79
C LEU A 126 -37.12 3.76 -34.77
N PRO A 127 -37.26 4.32 -35.98
CA PRO A 127 -36.15 4.44 -36.94
C PRO A 127 -35.14 5.53 -36.55
N ALA A 128 -35.56 6.52 -35.74
CA ALA A 128 -34.81 7.71 -35.37
C ALA A 128 -33.78 7.60 -34.19
N PRO A 129 -33.91 6.73 -33.18
CA PRO A 129 -33.11 6.80 -31.95
C PRO A 129 -31.66 6.32 -32.13
N ARG A 130 -31.37 5.54 -33.17
CA ARG A 130 -29.98 5.14 -33.49
C ARG A 130 -29.11 6.35 -33.86
N ALA A 131 -29.70 7.32 -34.57
CA ALA A 131 -29.08 8.61 -34.83
C ALA A 131 -28.97 9.47 -33.56
N ILE A 132 -29.98 9.41 -32.69
CA ILE A 132 -30.00 10.14 -31.41
C ILE A 132 -28.85 9.67 -30.51
N GLY A 133 -28.58 8.36 -30.40
CA GLY A 133 -27.49 7.87 -29.56
C GLY A 133 -26.11 8.37 -30.01
N ILE A 134 -25.88 8.47 -31.31
CA ILE A 134 -24.64 9.07 -31.87
C ILE A 134 -24.58 10.57 -31.59
N GLN A 135 -25.71 11.28 -31.71
CA GLN A 135 -25.81 12.69 -31.31
C GLN A 135 -25.53 12.88 -29.82
N MET A 136 -26.04 12.00 -28.95
CA MET A 136 -25.76 12.02 -27.52
C MET A 136 -24.25 11.83 -27.27
N PHE A 137 -23.63 10.82 -27.89
CA PHE A 137 -22.19 10.60 -27.80
C PHE A 137 -21.40 11.85 -28.20
N LEU A 138 -21.68 12.43 -29.37
CA LEU A 138 -20.96 13.61 -29.85
C LEU A 138 -21.20 14.82 -28.94
N LEU A 139 -22.44 15.06 -28.51
CA LEU A 139 -22.80 16.15 -27.61
C LEU A 139 -22.06 16.04 -26.26
N THR A 140 -22.01 14.86 -25.67
CA THR A 140 -21.30 14.67 -24.40
C THR A 140 -19.79 14.82 -24.57
N SER A 141 -19.20 14.31 -25.65
CA SER A 141 -17.77 14.49 -25.94
C SER A 141 -17.42 15.97 -26.15
N ILE A 142 -18.26 16.74 -26.84
CA ILE A 142 -18.05 18.20 -27.04
C ILE A 142 -18.03 18.92 -25.68
N LEU A 143 -19.06 18.72 -24.86
CA LEU A 143 -19.18 19.37 -23.55
C LEU A 143 -18.03 18.99 -22.64
N CYS A 144 -17.70 17.70 -22.62
CA CYS A 144 -16.60 17.17 -21.83
C CYS A 144 -15.24 17.74 -22.24
N GLN A 145 -15.00 17.85 -23.55
CA GLN A 145 -13.76 18.41 -24.07
C GLN A 145 -13.58 19.87 -23.66
N PHE A 146 -14.63 20.70 -23.73
CA PHE A 146 -14.56 22.09 -23.27
C PHE A 146 -14.33 22.20 -21.76
N VAL A 147 -14.98 21.35 -20.96
CA VAL A 147 -14.80 21.35 -19.51
C VAL A 147 -13.38 20.93 -19.12
N PHE A 148 -12.83 19.88 -19.75
CA PHE A 148 -11.46 19.45 -19.47
C PHE A 148 -10.41 20.45 -19.98
N ALA A 149 -10.62 21.07 -21.14
CA ALA A 149 -9.78 22.17 -21.60
C ALA A 149 -9.69 23.32 -20.56
N ALA A 150 -10.80 23.58 -19.86
CA ALA A 150 -10.91 24.66 -18.88
C ALA A 150 -10.42 24.27 -17.47
N ARG A 151 -10.72 23.05 -16.99
CA ARG A 151 -10.55 22.67 -15.58
C ARG A 151 -9.60 21.50 -15.32
N SER A 152 -9.31 20.65 -16.30
CA SER A 152 -8.40 19.52 -16.07
C SER A 152 -6.98 20.03 -15.84
N SER A 153 -6.24 19.33 -14.98
CA SER A 153 -4.81 19.50 -14.79
C SER A 153 -4.04 19.06 -16.03
N PHE A 154 -4.59 18.16 -16.85
CA PHE A 154 -3.96 17.69 -18.08
C PHE A 154 -4.31 18.56 -19.29
N ASP A 155 -3.30 19.17 -19.89
CA ASP A 155 -3.46 19.94 -21.14
C ASP A 155 -3.70 19.03 -22.38
N CYS A 156 -3.43 17.72 -22.26
CA CYS A 156 -3.64 16.71 -23.29
C CYS A 156 -4.88 15.81 -23.05
N SER A 157 -5.78 16.23 -22.16
CA SER A 157 -7.01 15.49 -21.86
C SER A 157 -7.92 15.39 -23.09
N VAL A 158 -8.32 14.16 -23.42
CA VAL A 158 -9.33 13.86 -24.43
C VAL A 158 -10.54 13.24 -23.73
N GLY A 159 -11.64 13.99 -23.73
CA GLY A 159 -12.90 13.62 -23.09
C GLY A 159 -13.86 12.96 -24.07
N MET A 160 -14.51 11.88 -23.64
CA MET A 160 -15.53 11.18 -24.43
C MET A 160 -16.44 10.31 -23.55
N MET A 161 -17.48 9.74 -24.14
CA MET A 161 -18.24 8.65 -23.50
C MET A 161 -17.41 7.35 -23.49
N MET A 162 -17.45 6.64 -22.35
CA MET A 162 -16.82 5.34 -22.13
C MET A 162 -17.71 4.19 -22.61
N VAL A 163 -17.10 3.11 -23.12
CA VAL A 163 -17.84 1.94 -23.64
C VAL A 163 -18.58 1.21 -22.51
N GLU A 164 -18.03 1.29 -21.32
CA GLU A 164 -18.47 0.60 -20.12
C GLU A 164 -19.81 1.13 -19.57
N ASN A 165 -20.25 2.30 -20.02
CA ASN A 165 -21.57 2.85 -19.69
C ASN A 165 -22.68 2.29 -20.61
N VAL A 166 -22.33 1.79 -21.80
CA VAL A 166 -23.29 1.25 -22.79
C VAL A 166 -24.19 0.15 -22.19
N PRO A 167 -23.67 -0.84 -21.44
CA PRO A 167 -24.52 -1.87 -20.86
C PRO A 167 -25.56 -1.32 -19.86
N PHE A 168 -25.19 -0.29 -19.08
CA PHE A 168 -26.11 0.36 -18.15
C PHE A 168 -27.19 1.14 -18.90
N MET A 169 -26.83 1.85 -19.98
CA MET A 169 -27.81 2.50 -20.87
C MET A 169 -28.79 1.46 -21.43
N HIS A 170 -28.27 0.36 -21.97
CA HIS A 170 -29.07 -0.73 -22.49
C HIS A 170 -30.02 -1.34 -21.45
N THR A 171 -29.54 -1.52 -20.20
CA THR A 171 -30.35 -2.01 -19.09
C THR A 171 -31.48 -1.04 -18.71
N LEU A 172 -31.17 0.26 -18.63
CA LEU A 172 -32.16 1.31 -18.36
C LEU A 172 -33.24 1.37 -19.43
N SER A 173 -32.85 1.31 -20.71
CA SER A 173 -33.80 1.34 -21.82
C SER A 173 -34.70 0.09 -21.85
N ILE A 174 -34.14 -1.11 -21.73
CA ILE A 174 -34.95 -2.35 -21.66
C ILE A 174 -35.91 -2.32 -20.47
N SER A 175 -35.44 -1.93 -19.29
CA SER A 175 -36.27 -1.86 -18.08
C SER A 175 -37.46 -0.90 -18.25
N ILE A 176 -37.23 0.28 -18.84
CA ILE A 176 -38.30 1.25 -19.11
C ILE A 176 -39.25 0.74 -20.21
N LEU A 177 -38.73 0.11 -21.26
CA LEU A 177 -39.54 -0.48 -22.34
C LEU A 177 -40.44 -1.61 -21.83
N ASN A 178 -39.96 -2.43 -20.90
CA ASN A 178 -40.74 -3.50 -20.29
C ASN A 178 -41.89 -2.96 -19.42
N GLU A 179 -41.70 -1.81 -18.78
CA GLU A 179 -42.70 -1.15 -17.92
C GLU A 179 -43.75 -0.36 -18.73
N LEU A 180 -43.32 0.39 -19.74
CA LEU A 180 -44.19 1.28 -20.52
C LEU A 180 -44.74 0.65 -21.81
N GLY A 181 -44.11 -0.42 -22.28
CA GLY A 181 -44.35 -1.03 -23.60
C GLY A 181 -43.53 -0.34 -24.71
N PRO A 182 -43.05 -1.10 -25.72
CA PRO A 182 -42.17 -0.58 -26.77
C PRO A 182 -42.86 0.39 -27.74
N THR A 183 -44.19 0.37 -27.82
CA THR A 183 -44.98 1.24 -28.71
C THR A 183 -45.47 2.52 -28.03
N SER A 184 -45.22 2.68 -26.73
CA SER A 184 -45.73 3.83 -25.98
C SER A 184 -45.00 5.12 -26.36
N PRO A 185 -45.71 6.23 -26.65
CA PRO A 185 -45.08 7.52 -26.94
C PRO A 185 -44.31 8.08 -25.73
N LYS A 186 -44.57 7.56 -24.53
CA LYS A 186 -43.87 7.92 -23.29
C LYS A 186 -42.49 7.26 -23.17
N ALA A 187 -42.22 6.19 -23.92
CA ALA A 187 -41.01 5.38 -23.73
C ALA A 187 -39.73 6.18 -24.04
N LEU A 188 -39.62 6.78 -25.23
CA LEU A 188 -38.41 7.52 -25.63
C LEU A 188 -38.13 8.72 -24.71
N PRO A 189 -39.07 9.64 -24.43
CA PRO A 189 -38.81 10.77 -23.53
C PRO A 189 -38.38 10.31 -22.12
N THR A 190 -38.99 9.25 -21.59
CA THR A 190 -38.64 8.70 -20.28
C THR A 190 -37.23 8.11 -20.26
N ILE A 191 -36.82 7.39 -21.31
CA ILE A 191 -35.46 6.86 -21.45
C ILE A 191 -34.43 8.00 -21.52
N LEU A 192 -34.67 8.99 -22.39
CA LEU A 192 -33.75 10.13 -22.57
C LEU A 192 -33.57 10.93 -21.28
N VAL A 193 -34.68 11.22 -20.57
CA VAL A 193 -34.63 11.89 -19.27
C VAL A 193 -33.91 11.03 -18.23
N THR A 194 -34.09 9.71 -18.24
CA THR A 194 -33.37 8.81 -17.32
C THR A 194 -31.87 8.78 -17.62
N TYR A 195 -31.46 8.79 -18.89
CA TYR A 195 -30.06 8.90 -19.30
C TYR A 195 -29.44 10.23 -18.83
N ALA A 196 -30.12 11.34 -19.11
CA ALA A 196 -29.71 12.67 -18.66
C ALA A 196 -29.58 12.75 -17.12
N LEU A 197 -30.58 12.23 -16.40
CA LEU A 197 -30.58 12.18 -14.93
C LEU A 197 -29.43 11.34 -14.40
N SER A 198 -29.16 10.19 -15.01
CA SER A 198 -28.05 9.34 -14.61
C SER A 198 -26.70 10.07 -14.74
N SER A 199 -26.55 10.94 -15.75
CA SER A 199 -25.34 11.74 -15.95
C SER A 199 -25.22 12.85 -14.89
N ILE A 200 -26.34 13.49 -14.54
CA ILE A 200 -26.40 14.47 -13.45
C ILE A 200 -26.03 13.83 -12.11
N VAL A 201 -26.55 12.63 -11.80
CA VAL A 201 -26.26 11.92 -10.55
C VAL A 201 -24.78 11.60 -10.42
N VAL A 202 -24.16 11.08 -11.49
CA VAL A 202 -22.70 10.84 -11.55
C VAL A 202 -21.93 12.14 -11.34
N GLY A 203 -22.35 13.21 -12.03
CA GLY A 203 -21.70 14.51 -11.95
C GLY A 203 -21.73 15.12 -10.54
N ILE A 204 -22.89 15.13 -9.90
CA ILE A 204 -23.06 15.62 -8.53
C ILE A 204 -22.24 14.77 -7.56
N PHE A 205 -22.26 13.44 -7.70
CA PHE A 205 -21.52 12.53 -6.83
C PHE A 205 -20.00 12.75 -6.91
N PHE A 206 -19.44 12.85 -8.13
CA PHE A 206 -18.02 13.13 -8.31
C PHE A 206 -17.62 14.51 -7.80
N TYR A 207 -18.45 15.53 -8.08
CA TYR A 207 -18.20 16.87 -7.58
C TYR A 207 -18.21 16.90 -6.05
N ALA A 208 -19.14 16.21 -5.41
CA ALA A 208 -19.22 16.09 -3.95
C ALA A 208 -17.97 15.41 -3.38
N LEU A 209 -17.52 14.28 -3.95
CA LEU A 209 -16.30 13.60 -3.50
C LEU A 209 -15.06 14.50 -3.61
N GLY A 210 -14.88 15.20 -4.73
CA GLY A 210 -13.76 16.13 -4.90
C GLY A 210 -13.88 17.37 -4.00
N TYR A 211 -15.09 17.88 -3.76
CA TYR A 211 -15.33 19.02 -2.88
C TYR A 211 -15.03 18.70 -1.40
N PHE A 212 -15.46 17.54 -0.91
CA PHE A 212 -15.20 17.07 0.46
C PHE A 212 -13.80 16.46 0.64
N ARG A 213 -12.95 16.48 -0.39
CA ARG A 213 -11.59 15.88 -0.40
C ARG A 213 -11.58 14.39 -0.07
N LEU A 214 -12.62 13.68 -0.50
CA LEU A 214 -12.81 12.23 -0.33
C LEU A 214 -12.23 11.44 -1.51
N GLY A 215 -11.39 12.05 -2.35
CA GLY A 215 -10.76 11.39 -3.48
C GLY A 215 -9.90 10.18 -3.10
N SER A 216 -9.45 10.05 -1.86
CA SER A 216 -8.71 8.88 -1.39
C SER A 216 -9.55 7.60 -1.31
N ILE A 217 -10.89 7.71 -1.18
CA ILE A 217 -11.81 6.56 -1.10
C ILE A 217 -11.72 5.69 -2.36
N ILE A 218 -11.38 6.29 -3.51
CA ILE A 218 -11.30 5.56 -4.79
C ILE A 218 -10.22 4.46 -4.78
N TYR A 219 -9.23 4.57 -3.89
CA TYR A 219 -8.16 3.57 -3.76
C TYR A 219 -8.53 2.38 -2.89
N LEU A 220 -9.72 2.41 -2.26
CA LEU A 220 -10.22 1.30 -1.45
C LEU A 220 -10.84 0.18 -2.28
N PHE A 221 -11.07 0.40 -3.59
CA PHE A 221 -11.62 -0.63 -4.47
C PHE A 221 -10.58 -1.72 -4.76
N PRO A 222 -10.85 -2.98 -4.40
CA PRO A 222 -9.92 -4.07 -4.68
C PRO A 222 -9.75 -4.30 -6.18
N LYS A 223 -8.50 -4.42 -6.64
CA LYS A 223 -8.13 -4.54 -8.07
C LYS A 223 -8.90 -5.64 -8.80
N HIS A 224 -9.05 -6.82 -8.18
CA HIS A 224 -9.74 -7.98 -8.77
C HIS A 224 -11.23 -7.76 -9.11
N ILE A 225 -11.92 -6.82 -8.44
CA ILE A 225 -13.35 -6.55 -8.71
C ILE A 225 -13.49 -5.66 -9.93
N ILE A 226 -12.63 -4.64 -10.03
CA ILE A 226 -12.52 -3.79 -11.21
C ILE A 226 -12.23 -4.67 -12.44
N ILE A 227 -11.24 -5.56 -12.31
CA ILE A 227 -10.86 -6.52 -13.36
C ILE A 227 -12.04 -7.44 -13.74
N GLY A 228 -12.73 -8.01 -12.75
CA GLY A 228 -13.93 -8.85 -12.99
C GLY A 228 -15.03 -8.10 -13.75
N ALA A 229 -15.28 -6.85 -13.39
CA ALA A 229 -16.26 -6.02 -14.06
C ALA A 229 -15.84 -5.65 -15.50
N ILE A 230 -14.56 -5.32 -15.72
CA ILE A 230 -13.99 -5.12 -17.06
C ILE A 230 -14.17 -6.37 -17.93
N GLY A 231 -13.98 -7.57 -17.37
CA GLY A 231 -14.19 -8.82 -18.08
C GLY A 231 -15.64 -9.04 -18.50
N GLY A 232 -16.60 -8.83 -17.59
CA GLY A 232 -18.03 -8.93 -17.89
C GLY A 232 -18.48 -7.94 -18.96
N ILE A 233 -17.98 -6.70 -18.89
CA ILE A 233 -18.25 -5.67 -19.90
C ILE A 233 -17.59 -6.03 -21.23
N GLY A 234 -16.38 -6.59 -21.23
CA GLY A 234 -15.72 -7.07 -22.43
C GLY A 234 -16.59 -8.08 -23.20
N VAL A 235 -17.19 -9.05 -22.51
CA VAL A 235 -18.10 -10.03 -23.12
C VAL A 235 -19.36 -9.36 -23.67
N PHE A 236 -19.95 -8.42 -22.93
CA PHE A 236 -21.10 -7.62 -23.41
C PHE A 236 -20.73 -6.81 -24.66
N VAL A 237 -19.55 -6.20 -24.70
CA VAL A 237 -19.09 -5.39 -25.84
C VAL A 237 -18.83 -6.28 -27.06
N VAL A 238 -18.33 -7.51 -26.89
CA VAL A 238 -18.25 -8.50 -27.99
C VAL A 238 -19.65 -8.86 -28.50
N GLN A 239 -20.58 -9.17 -27.60
CA GLN A 239 -21.97 -9.47 -27.95
C GLN A 239 -22.59 -8.33 -28.74
N ASN A 240 -22.44 -7.09 -28.26
CA ASN A 240 -22.91 -5.90 -28.93
C ASN A 240 -22.17 -5.64 -30.26
N GLY A 241 -20.89 -5.99 -30.37
CA GLY A 241 -20.16 -5.93 -31.63
C GLY A 241 -20.70 -6.87 -32.71
N LEU A 242 -21.09 -8.09 -32.34
CA LEU A 242 -21.75 -9.03 -33.24
C LEU A 242 -23.14 -8.51 -33.66
N GLN A 243 -23.87 -7.95 -32.71
CA GLN A 243 -25.15 -7.28 -32.94
C GLN A 243 -25.01 -6.09 -33.89
N ASN A 244 -23.99 -5.24 -33.74
CA ASN A 244 -23.73 -4.11 -34.64
C ASN A 244 -23.28 -4.57 -36.04
N ALA A 245 -22.55 -5.68 -36.14
CA ALA A 245 -22.15 -6.26 -37.43
C ALA A 245 -23.35 -6.80 -38.22
N THR A 246 -24.26 -7.52 -37.53
CA THR A 246 -25.39 -8.23 -38.14
C THR A 246 -26.66 -7.39 -38.23
N GLY A 247 -26.84 -6.44 -37.30
CA GLY A 247 -28.10 -5.73 -37.04
C GLY A 247 -29.22 -6.62 -36.51
N ILE A 248 -28.89 -7.73 -35.88
CA ILE A 248 -29.85 -8.67 -35.27
C ILE A 248 -29.52 -8.77 -33.79
N SER A 249 -30.54 -8.81 -32.94
CA SER A 249 -30.37 -9.04 -31.51
C SER A 249 -29.83 -10.45 -31.24
N PHE A 250 -28.83 -10.52 -30.39
CA PHE A 250 -28.12 -11.75 -30.08
C PHE A 250 -27.92 -11.89 -28.58
N GLU A 251 -28.26 -13.05 -28.05
CA GLU A 251 -28.01 -13.48 -26.68
C GLU A 251 -27.15 -14.74 -26.69
N TRP A 252 -26.40 -14.98 -25.62
CA TRP A 252 -25.56 -16.17 -25.43
C TRP A 252 -26.38 -17.44 -25.14
N THR A 253 -27.30 -17.76 -26.03
CA THR A 253 -28.20 -18.92 -25.99
C THR A 253 -27.99 -19.80 -27.22
N TRP A 254 -28.41 -21.06 -27.14
CA TRP A 254 -28.33 -21.96 -28.29
C TRP A 254 -29.07 -21.43 -29.52
N THR A 255 -30.24 -20.82 -29.33
CA THR A 255 -31.03 -20.19 -30.40
C THR A 255 -30.30 -19.01 -31.04
N GLY A 256 -29.65 -18.17 -30.23
CA GLY A 256 -28.82 -17.07 -30.72
C GLY A 256 -27.64 -17.57 -31.58
N LEU A 257 -26.93 -18.61 -31.13
CA LEU A 257 -25.82 -19.21 -31.87
C LEU A 257 -26.25 -19.82 -33.21
N VAL A 258 -27.40 -20.49 -33.23
CA VAL A 258 -27.98 -21.03 -34.47
C VAL A 258 -28.33 -19.89 -35.43
N ARG A 259 -28.90 -18.78 -34.95
CA ARG A 259 -29.22 -17.60 -35.77
C ARG A 259 -27.98 -16.95 -36.39
N LEU A 260 -26.88 -16.86 -35.66
CA LEU A 260 -25.59 -16.37 -36.19
C LEU A 260 -24.98 -17.28 -37.26
N SER A 261 -25.34 -18.57 -37.25
CA SER A 261 -24.85 -19.57 -38.21
C SER A 261 -25.65 -19.59 -39.53
N GLN A 262 -26.74 -18.82 -39.63
CA GLN A 262 -27.57 -18.82 -40.83
C GLN A 262 -26.89 -18.04 -41.96
N PRO A 263 -27.01 -18.48 -43.24
CA PRO A 263 -26.27 -17.90 -44.35
C PRO A 263 -26.50 -16.39 -44.59
N ASP A 264 -27.68 -15.88 -44.24
CA ASP A 264 -28.07 -14.47 -44.31
C ASP A 264 -27.32 -13.58 -43.31
N VAL A 265 -26.86 -14.16 -42.20
CA VAL A 265 -26.22 -13.45 -41.08
C VAL A 265 -24.73 -13.75 -40.98
N LEU A 266 -24.34 -14.98 -41.32
CA LEU A 266 -23.00 -15.54 -41.11
C LEU A 266 -21.91 -14.61 -41.62
N TRP A 267 -22.03 -14.14 -42.86
CA TRP A 267 -20.98 -13.33 -43.49
C TRP A 267 -20.88 -11.91 -42.91
N LEU A 268 -21.96 -11.37 -42.33
CA LEU A 268 -21.96 -10.02 -41.77
C LEU A 268 -21.01 -9.91 -40.56
N TRP A 269 -21.02 -10.90 -39.66
CA TRP A 269 -20.13 -10.92 -38.50
C TRP A 269 -18.79 -11.59 -38.76
N VAL A 270 -18.73 -12.61 -39.63
CA VAL A 270 -17.47 -13.29 -39.98
C VAL A 270 -16.48 -12.30 -40.58
N VAL A 271 -16.92 -11.39 -41.46
CA VAL A 271 -16.04 -10.36 -42.01
C VAL A 271 -15.48 -9.45 -40.91
N SER A 272 -16.28 -9.04 -39.93
CA SER A 272 -15.78 -8.27 -38.78
C SER A 272 -14.74 -9.05 -37.97
N VAL A 273 -14.97 -10.33 -37.68
CA VAL A 273 -14.01 -11.16 -36.93
C VAL A 273 -12.73 -11.40 -37.72
N VAL A 274 -12.82 -11.62 -39.04
CA VAL A 274 -11.65 -11.73 -39.91
C VAL A 274 -10.83 -10.44 -39.91
N LEU A 275 -11.48 -9.27 -39.96
CA LEU A 275 -10.79 -7.98 -39.83
C LEU A 275 -10.08 -7.85 -38.48
N VAL A 276 -10.69 -8.28 -37.37
CA VAL A 276 -10.03 -8.32 -36.06
C VAL A 276 -8.80 -9.24 -36.07
N VAL A 277 -8.90 -10.42 -36.68
CA VAL A 277 -7.76 -11.36 -36.80
C VAL A 277 -6.64 -10.75 -37.65
N ILE A 278 -6.98 -10.10 -38.77
CA ILE A 278 -6.01 -9.38 -39.62
C ILE A 278 -5.33 -8.28 -38.83
N LEU A 279 -6.08 -7.47 -38.08
CA LEU A 279 -5.52 -6.44 -37.20
C LEU A 279 -4.52 -7.06 -36.20
N GLY A 280 -4.91 -8.15 -35.53
CA GLY A 280 -4.05 -8.86 -34.59
C GLY A 280 -2.76 -9.40 -35.21
N ILE A 281 -2.82 -9.92 -36.44
CA ILE A 281 -1.64 -10.35 -37.20
C ILE A 281 -0.76 -9.16 -37.56
N CYS A 282 -1.35 -8.08 -38.10
CA CYS A 282 -0.63 -6.88 -38.49
C CYS A 282 0.07 -6.20 -37.30
N LEU A 283 -0.56 -6.16 -36.13
CA LEU A 283 0.02 -5.62 -34.89
C LEU A 283 1.25 -6.41 -34.40
N ARG A 284 1.46 -7.65 -34.85
CA ARG A 284 2.73 -8.38 -34.60
C ARG A 284 3.91 -7.79 -35.36
N PHE A 285 3.65 -7.20 -36.54
CA PHE A 285 4.67 -6.64 -37.42
C PHE A 285 4.80 -5.13 -37.29
N VAL A 286 3.68 -4.43 -37.10
CA VAL A 286 3.61 -2.97 -37.04
C VAL A 286 3.45 -2.51 -35.59
N LYS A 287 4.51 -1.92 -35.02
CA LYS A 287 4.54 -1.43 -33.63
C LYS A 287 4.12 0.02 -33.47
N SER A 288 3.66 0.67 -34.54
CA SER A 288 3.23 2.06 -34.49
C SER A 288 1.90 2.19 -33.74
N PRO A 289 1.79 3.06 -32.71
CA PRO A 289 0.55 3.25 -31.96
C PRO A 289 -0.59 3.86 -32.82
N LEU A 290 -0.25 4.45 -33.96
CA LEU A 290 -1.22 5.00 -34.92
C LEU A 290 -1.82 3.94 -35.85
N PHE A 291 -1.27 2.72 -35.88
CA PHE A 291 -1.70 1.70 -36.83
C PHE A 291 -3.16 1.28 -36.62
N SER A 292 -3.57 0.99 -35.38
CA SER A 292 -4.94 0.56 -35.07
C SER A 292 -6.00 1.61 -35.45
N PRO A 293 -5.85 2.90 -35.08
CA PRO A 293 -6.76 3.96 -35.53
C PRO A 293 -6.88 4.07 -37.05
N PHE A 294 -5.76 4.09 -37.77
CA PHE A 294 -5.77 4.17 -39.24
C PHE A 294 -6.34 2.91 -39.87
N TYR A 295 -6.11 1.74 -39.28
CA TYR A 295 -6.69 0.48 -39.72
C TYR A 295 -8.22 0.56 -39.75
N PHE A 296 -8.85 0.95 -38.64
CA PHE A 296 -10.31 1.06 -38.56
C PHE A 296 -10.88 2.10 -39.53
N VAL A 297 -10.24 3.27 -39.64
CA VAL A 297 -10.65 4.32 -40.58
C VAL A 297 -10.52 3.82 -42.03
N SER A 298 -9.51 3.02 -42.33
CA SER A 298 -9.30 2.47 -43.68
C SER A 298 -10.34 1.43 -44.11
N ILE A 299 -11.06 0.80 -43.16
CA ILE A 299 -12.10 -0.19 -43.47
C ILE A 299 -13.18 0.43 -44.36
N VAL A 300 -13.58 1.68 -44.11
CA VAL A 300 -14.64 2.36 -44.88
C VAL A 300 -14.29 2.49 -46.36
N PRO A 301 -13.19 3.17 -46.77
CA PRO A 301 -12.82 3.27 -48.19
C PRO A 301 -12.48 1.91 -48.80
N LEU A 302 -11.84 0.99 -48.07
CA LEU A 302 -11.56 -0.37 -48.56
C LEU A 302 -12.86 -1.12 -48.89
N PHE A 303 -13.88 -0.99 -48.06
CA PHE A 303 -15.19 -1.59 -48.32
C PHE A 303 -15.82 -1.05 -49.61
N TYR A 304 -15.75 0.27 -49.83
CA TYR A 304 -16.24 0.89 -51.07
C TYR A 304 -15.48 0.39 -52.31
N ILE A 305 -14.16 0.21 -52.21
CA ILE A 305 -13.35 -0.37 -53.30
C ILE A 305 -13.79 -1.81 -53.58
N VAL A 306 -14.01 -2.63 -52.54
CA VAL A 306 -14.43 -4.02 -52.68
C VAL A 306 -15.79 -4.14 -53.37
N ILE A 307 -16.80 -3.37 -52.95
CA ILE A 307 -18.13 -3.44 -53.60
C ILE A 307 -18.07 -2.92 -55.04
N ALA A 308 -17.20 -1.96 -55.35
CA ALA A 308 -16.99 -1.47 -56.72
C ALA A 308 -16.34 -2.53 -57.61
N ILE A 309 -15.34 -3.27 -57.11
CA ILE A 309 -14.70 -4.39 -57.83
C ILE A 309 -15.70 -5.53 -58.06
N LEU A 310 -16.56 -5.82 -57.08
CA LEU A 310 -17.59 -6.86 -57.17
C LEU A 310 -18.81 -6.44 -58.01
N GLY A 311 -18.88 -5.18 -58.45
CA GLY A 311 -20.02 -4.65 -59.22
C GLY A 311 -21.32 -4.58 -58.41
N VAL A 312 -21.25 -4.56 -57.08
CA VAL A 312 -22.43 -4.54 -56.19
C VAL A 312 -22.82 -3.09 -55.91
N SER A 313 -24.07 -2.71 -56.22
CA SER A 313 -24.55 -1.36 -55.92
C SER A 313 -24.70 -1.13 -54.41
N GLN A 314 -24.58 0.13 -53.98
CA GLN A 314 -24.73 0.50 -52.56
C GLN A 314 -26.11 0.11 -52.00
N ASP A 315 -27.17 0.23 -52.80
CA ASP A 315 -28.52 -0.13 -52.36
C ASP A 315 -28.69 -1.64 -52.22
N THR A 316 -28.05 -2.45 -53.08
CA THR A 316 -28.02 -3.92 -52.94
C THR A 316 -27.23 -4.33 -51.69
N ALA A 317 -26.08 -3.70 -51.46
CA ALA A 317 -25.29 -3.94 -50.25
C ALA A 317 -26.08 -3.57 -48.98
N ARG A 318 -26.85 -2.47 -49.00
CA ARG A 318 -27.74 -2.08 -47.90
C ARG A 318 -28.89 -3.06 -47.71
N ALA A 319 -29.53 -3.51 -48.78
CA ALA A 319 -30.61 -4.51 -48.72
C ALA A 319 -30.13 -5.84 -48.11
N ASN A 320 -28.85 -6.18 -48.31
CA ASN A 320 -28.19 -7.33 -47.70
C ASN A 320 -27.59 -7.06 -46.29
N GLY A 321 -27.90 -5.93 -45.67
CA GLY A 321 -27.51 -5.63 -44.29
C GLY A 321 -26.08 -5.11 -44.08
N TRP A 322 -25.33 -4.80 -45.13
CA TRP A 322 -23.95 -4.31 -44.99
C TRP A 322 -23.83 -2.85 -44.54
N PHE A 323 -24.88 -2.07 -44.71
CA PHE A 323 -24.94 -0.67 -44.28
C PHE A 323 -26.03 -0.46 -43.22
N PHE A 324 -25.87 0.59 -42.42
CA PHE A 324 -26.98 1.09 -41.60
C PHE A 324 -28.09 1.66 -42.48
N ASP A 325 -29.32 1.59 -41.98
CA ASP A 325 -30.47 2.20 -42.66
C ASP A 325 -30.26 3.70 -42.79
N ARG A 326 -30.78 4.29 -43.86
CA ARG A 326 -30.73 5.74 -44.04
C ARG A 326 -31.61 6.38 -42.96
N PRO A 327 -31.05 7.15 -42.00
CA PRO A 327 -31.88 7.87 -41.06
C PRO A 327 -32.66 8.94 -41.82
N PRO A 328 -33.85 9.33 -41.34
CA PRO A 328 -34.53 10.51 -41.85
C PRO A 328 -33.60 11.72 -41.74
N GLN A 329 -33.65 12.61 -42.73
CA GLN A 329 -32.90 13.87 -42.69
C GLN A 329 -33.49 14.77 -41.61
N VAL A 330 -32.95 14.66 -40.40
CA VAL A 330 -33.36 15.44 -39.23
C VAL A 330 -32.29 16.49 -38.91
N PRO A 331 -32.68 17.71 -38.50
CA PRO A 331 -31.72 18.72 -38.06
C PRO A 331 -30.89 18.24 -36.87
N PHE A 332 -29.69 18.79 -36.68
CA PHE A 332 -28.81 18.43 -35.56
C PHE A 332 -29.48 18.62 -34.18
N TYR A 333 -30.41 19.57 -34.07
CA TYR A 333 -31.12 19.89 -32.84
C TYR A 333 -32.33 18.99 -32.55
N SER A 334 -32.61 18.01 -33.41
CA SER A 334 -33.73 17.07 -33.25
C SER A 334 -33.70 16.30 -31.93
N ILE A 335 -32.50 16.03 -31.38
CA ILE A 335 -32.35 15.40 -30.06
C ILE A 335 -33.20 16.08 -28.97
N TRP A 336 -33.22 17.42 -28.91
CA TRP A 336 -33.98 18.16 -27.89
C TRP A 336 -35.49 18.14 -28.14
N SER A 337 -35.94 17.91 -29.38
CA SER A 337 -37.38 17.78 -29.67
C SER A 337 -38.01 16.54 -29.04
N HIS A 338 -37.20 15.55 -28.66
CA HIS A 338 -37.65 14.34 -27.98
C HIS A 338 -37.72 14.47 -26.44
N TYR A 339 -37.24 15.59 -25.87
CA TYR A 339 -37.37 15.91 -24.45
C TYR A 339 -38.71 16.59 -24.15
N ASP A 340 -39.80 15.82 -24.27
CA ASP A 340 -41.13 16.27 -23.87
C ASP A 340 -41.42 15.84 -22.42
N PHE A 341 -41.23 16.76 -21.48
CA PHE A 341 -41.46 16.53 -20.05
C PHE A 341 -42.92 16.20 -19.70
N SER A 342 -43.88 16.49 -20.59
CA SER A 342 -45.28 16.12 -20.37
C SER A 342 -45.55 14.63 -20.63
N LEU A 343 -44.73 14.00 -21.48
CA LEU A 343 -44.80 12.57 -21.81
C LEU A 343 -43.95 11.70 -20.88
N VAL A 344 -43.07 12.30 -20.07
CA VAL A 344 -42.18 11.56 -19.15
C VAL A 344 -43.01 10.89 -18.05
N GLU A 345 -42.83 9.58 -17.90
CA GLU A 345 -43.45 8.83 -16.83
C GLU A 345 -42.56 8.82 -15.58
N TRP A 346 -42.72 9.85 -14.75
CA TRP A 346 -41.93 10.06 -13.53
C TRP A 346 -42.07 8.92 -12.50
N SER A 347 -43.13 8.12 -12.58
CA SER A 347 -43.34 6.96 -11.69
C SER A 347 -42.38 5.79 -11.97
N VAL A 348 -41.81 5.72 -13.18
CA VAL A 348 -40.90 4.63 -13.59
C VAL A 348 -39.45 4.94 -13.22
N ILE A 349 -39.05 6.23 -13.20
CA ILE A 349 -37.66 6.63 -12.95
C ILE A 349 -37.13 6.15 -11.59
N PRO A 350 -37.86 6.29 -10.46
CA PRO A 350 -37.40 5.79 -9.16
C PRO A 350 -37.16 4.28 -9.12
N LYS A 351 -37.85 3.49 -9.97
CA LYS A 351 -37.61 2.03 -10.07
C LYS A 351 -36.21 1.71 -10.62
N GLN A 352 -35.61 2.65 -11.36
CA GLN A 352 -34.28 2.49 -11.96
C GLN A 352 -33.12 2.81 -11.00
N THR A 353 -33.41 3.23 -9.75
CA THR A 353 -32.39 3.67 -8.78
C THR A 353 -31.24 2.69 -8.59
N GLY A 354 -31.51 1.37 -8.62
CA GLY A 354 -30.48 0.34 -8.54
C GLY A 354 -29.43 0.46 -9.66
N THR A 355 -29.89 0.59 -10.90
CA THR A 355 -29.03 0.76 -12.08
C THR A 355 -28.31 2.12 -12.06
N LEU A 356 -28.97 3.19 -11.61
CA LEU A 356 -28.33 4.51 -11.48
C LEU A 356 -27.21 4.49 -10.44
N LEU A 357 -27.43 3.86 -9.28
CA LEU A 357 -26.42 3.70 -8.24
C LEU A 357 -25.26 2.84 -8.75
N GLY A 358 -25.59 1.71 -9.40
CA GLY A 358 -24.60 0.82 -9.99
C GLY A 358 -23.71 1.52 -11.00
N LEU A 359 -24.31 2.26 -11.93
CA LEU A 359 -23.61 3.09 -12.91
C LEU A 359 -22.73 4.16 -12.26
N THR A 360 -23.19 4.77 -11.16
CA THR A 360 -22.43 5.82 -10.45
C THR A 360 -21.21 5.25 -9.73
N LEU A 361 -21.38 4.15 -9.00
CA LEU A 361 -20.29 3.46 -8.33
C LEU A 361 -19.30 2.88 -9.34
N PHE A 362 -19.81 2.34 -10.44
CA PHE A 362 -18.96 1.82 -11.51
C PHE A 362 -18.18 2.94 -12.21
N SER A 363 -18.83 4.07 -12.52
CA SER A 363 -18.15 5.24 -13.10
C SER A 363 -16.99 5.71 -12.21
N LEU A 364 -17.13 5.62 -10.88
CA LEU A 364 -16.07 6.00 -9.93
C LEU A 364 -14.79 5.14 -10.11
N MET A 365 -14.92 3.89 -10.55
CA MET A 365 -13.79 2.98 -10.74
C MET A 365 -12.84 3.42 -11.86
N HIS A 366 -13.27 4.26 -12.80
CA HIS A 366 -12.40 4.75 -13.88
C HIS A 366 -11.40 5.82 -13.42
N VAL A 367 -11.69 6.52 -12.31
CA VAL A 367 -10.85 7.56 -11.71
C VAL A 367 -9.48 7.02 -11.30
N PRO A 368 -9.36 5.98 -10.45
CA PRO A 368 -8.06 5.45 -10.03
C PRO A 368 -7.26 4.78 -11.17
N ILE A 369 -7.91 4.46 -12.30
CA ILE A 369 -7.25 3.79 -13.43
C ILE A 369 -6.70 4.82 -14.42
N ASN A 370 -7.55 5.70 -14.94
CA ASN A 370 -7.19 6.56 -16.07
C ASN A 370 -6.31 7.74 -15.66
N ILE A 371 -6.62 8.38 -14.52
CA ILE A 371 -5.93 9.61 -14.09
C ILE A 371 -4.47 9.31 -13.70
N PRO A 372 -4.18 8.34 -12.81
CA PRO A 372 -2.78 7.98 -12.52
C PRO A 372 -2.02 7.46 -13.74
N SER A 373 -2.67 6.69 -14.63
CA SER A 373 -2.03 6.19 -15.85
C SER A 373 -1.64 7.33 -16.81
N LEU A 374 -2.50 8.35 -16.94
CA LEU A 374 -2.18 9.54 -17.73
C LEU A 374 -1.11 10.39 -17.04
N SER A 375 -1.15 10.53 -15.72
CA SER A 375 -0.12 11.20 -14.92
C SER A 375 1.27 10.59 -15.16
N LEU A 376 1.37 9.25 -15.14
CA LEU A 376 2.60 8.52 -15.43
C LEU A 376 3.09 8.71 -16.87
N THR A 377 2.16 8.74 -17.84
CA THR A 377 2.50 8.89 -19.26
C THR A 377 2.96 10.31 -19.61
N THR A 378 2.38 11.32 -18.95
CA THR A 378 2.67 12.74 -19.17
C THR A 378 3.80 13.27 -18.27
N GLY A 379 4.15 12.54 -17.20
CA GLY A 379 5.08 13.00 -16.17
C GLY A 379 4.53 14.17 -15.33
N HIS A 380 3.21 14.39 -15.34
CA HIS A 380 2.56 15.48 -14.62
C HIS A 380 1.72 14.92 -13.46
N GLU A 381 2.10 15.24 -12.23
CA GLU A 381 1.31 14.89 -11.04
C GLU A 381 0.03 15.72 -10.99
N CYS A 382 -1.09 15.06 -10.70
CA CYS A 382 -2.42 15.68 -10.67
C CYS A 382 -3.10 15.46 -9.30
N ASP A 383 -3.83 16.46 -8.82
CA ASP A 383 -4.73 16.29 -7.68
C ASP A 383 -6.03 15.62 -8.13
N ILE A 384 -6.27 14.42 -7.63
CA ILE A 384 -7.47 13.62 -7.89
C ILE A 384 -8.74 14.37 -7.52
N ASN A 385 -8.71 15.19 -6.46
CA ASN A 385 -9.89 15.92 -6.03
C ASN A 385 -10.27 17.03 -7.02
N GLU A 386 -9.29 17.68 -7.65
CA GLU A 386 -9.54 18.66 -8.71
C GLU A 386 -10.04 17.98 -9.98
N GLU A 387 -9.48 16.83 -10.35
CA GLU A 387 -9.98 16.05 -11.47
C GLU A 387 -11.41 15.55 -11.20
N LEU A 388 -11.72 15.01 -10.02
CA LEU A 388 -13.08 14.62 -9.63
C LEU A 388 -14.07 15.79 -9.75
N LYS A 389 -13.66 17.01 -9.37
CA LYS A 389 -14.48 18.22 -9.58
C LYS A 389 -14.67 18.53 -11.06
N ALA A 390 -13.63 18.43 -11.90
CA ALA A 390 -13.72 18.63 -13.35
C ALA A 390 -14.65 17.60 -14.01
N HIS A 391 -14.49 16.32 -13.69
CA HIS A 391 -15.37 15.23 -14.12
C HIS A 391 -16.81 15.44 -13.63
N GLY A 392 -16.99 15.91 -12.40
CA GLY A 392 -18.29 16.21 -11.82
C GLY A 392 -19.04 17.31 -12.57
N VAL A 393 -18.36 18.43 -12.87
CA VAL A 393 -18.90 19.51 -13.71
C VAL A 393 -19.22 19.02 -15.11
N SER A 394 -18.32 18.23 -15.70
CA SER A 394 -18.46 17.70 -17.06
C SER A 394 -19.70 16.81 -17.23
N ASN A 395 -19.92 15.88 -16.30
CA ASN A 395 -21.08 15.00 -16.33
C ASN A 395 -22.37 15.75 -16.01
N THR A 396 -22.35 16.68 -15.03
CA THR A 396 -23.53 17.49 -14.72
C THR A 396 -23.98 18.33 -15.91
N LEU A 397 -23.05 19.00 -16.61
CA LEU A 397 -23.35 19.76 -17.83
C LEU A 397 -23.80 18.86 -18.98
N GLY A 398 -23.18 17.68 -19.14
CA GLY A 398 -23.59 16.66 -20.11
C GLY A 398 -25.05 16.24 -19.92
N GLY A 399 -25.44 15.93 -18.69
CA GLY A 399 -26.81 15.57 -18.35
C GLY A 399 -27.81 16.72 -18.51
N LEU A 400 -27.46 17.94 -18.10
CA LEU A 400 -28.31 19.13 -18.30
C LEU A 400 -28.55 19.44 -19.78
N ALA A 401 -27.58 19.14 -20.65
CA ALA A 401 -27.72 19.27 -22.09
C ALA A 401 -28.54 18.14 -22.74
N GLY A 402 -29.01 17.16 -21.97
CA GLY A 402 -29.76 16.02 -22.47
C GLY A 402 -28.86 14.92 -23.05
N SER A 403 -27.68 14.71 -22.48
CA SER A 403 -26.75 13.66 -22.88
C SER A 403 -26.36 12.72 -21.73
N VAL A 404 -25.61 11.70 -22.10
CA VAL A 404 -25.10 10.63 -21.24
C VAL A 404 -23.76 11.03 -20.59
N GLN A 405 -23.26 10.18 -19.70
CA GLN A 405 -22.01 10.36 -18.96
C GLN A 405 -20.81 10.51 -19.89
N ASN A 406 -19.76 11.14 -19.38
CA ASN A 406 -18.48 11.26 -20.06
C ASN A 406 -17.33 11.12 -19.07
N TYR A 407 -16.15 10.86 -19.64
CA TYR A 407 -14.95 10.63 -18.88
C TYR A 407 -13.70 11.02 -19.69
N LEU A 408 -12.57 11.14 -19.00
CA LEU A 408 -11.25 11.33 -19.59
C LEU A 408 -10.73 9.95 -20.00
N CYS A 409 -10.57 9.72 -21.30
CA CYS A 409 -10.11 8.43 -21.81
C CYS A 409 -8.58 8.39 -21.85
N TYR A 410 -7.96 7.52 -21.03
CA TYR A 410 -6.50 7.38 -20.97
C TYR A 410 -5.89 7.07 -22.34
N SER A 411 -6.36 6.03 -23.02
CA SER A 411 -5.79 5.55 -24.28
C SER A 411 -5.78 6.64 -25.37
N ASN A 412 -6.89 7.39 -25.48
CA ASN A 412 -7.00 8.47 -26.45
C ASN A 412 -6.16 9.69 -26.06
N SER A 413 -6.15 10.06 -24.78
CA SER A 413 -5.33 11.18 -24.27
C SER A 413 -3.83 10.88 -24.43
N ALA A 414 -3.40 9.66 -24.11
CA ALA A 414 -2.02 9.20 -24.25
C ALA A 414 -1.57 9.14 -25.71
N LEU A 415 -2.43 8.67 -26.63
CA LEU A 415 -2.12 8.68 -28.06
C LEU A 415 -2.03 10.10 -28.61
N TYR A 416 -2.99 10.96 -28.26
CA TYR A 416 -2.97 12.38 -28.60
C TYR A 416 -1.69 13.05 -28.10
N TYR A 417 -1.30 12.79 -26.85
CA TYR A 417 -0.06 13.27 -26.25
C TYR A 417 1.20 12.79 -26.99
N LYS A 418 1.27 11.49 -27.30
CA LYS A 418 2.39 10.90 -28.06
C LYS A 418 2.51 11.46 -29.49
N CYS A 419 1.42 11.99 -30.05
CA CYS A 419 1.42 12.66 -31.35
C CYS A 419 1.81 14.14 -31.29
N GLY A 420 2.26 14.63 -30.12
CA GLY A 420 2.61 16.04 -29.91
C GLY A 420 1.42 16.93 -29.56
N GLY A 421 0.27 16.34 -29.20
CA GLY A 421 -0.89 17.07 -28.69
C GLY A 421 -0.74 17.38 -27.20
N GLY A 422 -0.95 18.62 -26.79
CA GLY A 422 -0.79 18.98 -25.37
C GLY A 422 -1.00 20.44 -25.03
N GLY A 423 -1.60 21.22 -25.93
CA GLY A 423 -2.00 22.61 -25.64
C GLY A 423 -3.48 22.71 -25.32
N ARG A 424 -3.86 23.58 -24.36
CA ARG A 424 -5.27 23.87 -24.05
C ARG A 424 -6.07 24.38 -25.25
N ILE A 425 -5.46 25.20 -26.11
CA ILE A 425 -6.10 25.65 -27.36
C ILE A 425 -6.39 24.47 -28.28
N GLN A 426 -5.46 23.51 -28.38
CA GLN A 426 -5.64 22.32 -29.20
C GLN A 426 -6.78 21.45 -28.64
N SER A 427 -6.89 21.34 -27.31
CA SER A 427 -8.03 20.70 -26.63
C SER A 427 -9.37 21.38 -26.99
N VAL A 428 -9.42 22.73 -27.01
CA VAL A 428 -10.57 23.49 -27.50
C VAL A 428 -10.87 23.21 -28.99
N MET A 429 -9.83 23.09 -29.83
CA MET A 429 -10.00 22.76 -31.25
C MET A 429 -10.61 21.37 -31.46
N ILE A 430 -10.27 20.38 -30.64
CA ILE A 430 -10.92 19.05 -30.68
C ILE A 430 -12.44 19.21 -30.47
N GLY A 431 -12.85 19.96 -29.43
CA GLY A 431 -14.27 20.23 -29.15
C GLY A 431 -14.97 20.96 -30.30
N LEU A 432 -14.30 21.93 -30.92
CA LEU A 432 -14.82 22.67 -32.07
C LEU A 432 -15.03 21.75 -33.29
N PHE A 433 -14.05 20.92 -33.65
CA PHE A 433 -14.17 20.01 -34.79
C PHE A 433 -15.24 18.93 -34.56
N LEU A 434 -15.36 18.40 -33.34
CA LEU A 434 -16.47 17.53 -32.97
C LEU A 434 -17.81 18.26 -33.10
N GLY A 435 -17.86 19.55 -32.71
CA GLY A 435 -19.01 20.42 -32.91
C GLY A 435 -19.42 20.57 -34.38
N ILE A 436 -18.47 20.77 -35.29
CA ILE A 436 -18.73 20.85 -36.73
C ILE A 436 -19.37 19.54 -37.25
N VAL A 437 -18.86 18.40 -36.80
CA VAL A 437 -19.44 17.10 -37.19
C VAL A 437 -20.84 16.92 -36.60
N PHE A 438 -21.04 17.30 -35.34
CA PHE A 438 -22.37 17.28 -34.72
C PHE A 438 -23.39 18.13 -35.50
N LEU A 439 -23.00 19.32 -35.96
CA LEU A 439 -23.86 20.20 -36.77
C LEU A 439 -24.22 19.61 -38.15
N THR A 440 -23.39 18.71 -38.69
CA THR A 440 -23.66 18.03 -39.97
C THR A 440 -24.80 17.00 -39.85
N GLY A 441 -25.11 16.57 -38.63
CA GLY A 441 -26.20 15.64 -38.35
C GLY A 441 -25.85 14.16 -38.61
N PRO A 442 -26.80 13.25 -38.33
CA PRO A 442 -26.54 11.80 -38.29
C PRO A 442 -26.43 11.12 -39.66
N GLY A 443 -26.64 11.86 -40.77
CA GLY A 443 -26.70 11.29 -42.11
C GLY A 443 -25.43 10.58 -42.57
N VAL A 444 -24.27 10.92 -42.01
CA VAL A 444 -22.97 10.30 -42.32
C VAL A 444 -22.95 8.81 -41.97
N VAL A 445 -23.71 8.39 -40.96
CA VAL A 445 -23.73 7.01 -40.44
C VAL A 445 -24.23 6.00 -41.46
N ALA A 446 -25.15 6.40 -42.35
CA ALA A 446 -25.70 5.53 -43.40
C ALA A 446 -24.70 5.15 -44.50
N TYR A 447 -23.54 5.81 -44.52
CA TYR A 447 -22.44 5.54 -45.44
C TYR A 447 -21.34 4.69 -44.81
N VAL A 448 -21.46 4.36 -43.53
CA VAL A 448 -20.49 3.54 -42.80
C VAL A 448 -20.93 2.08 -42.84
N PRO A 449 -20.06 1.15 -43.27
CA PRO A 449 -20.39 -0.27 -43.30
C PRO A 449 -20.46 -0.84 -41.88
N ARG A 450 -21.45 -1.71 -41.63
CA ARG A 450 -21.65 -2.37 -40.33
C ARG A 450 -20.44 -3.17 -39.89
N CYS A 451 -19.69 -3.73 -40.84
CA CYS A 451 -18.50 -4.51 -40.53
C CYS A 451 -17.40 -3.70 -39.82
N MET A 452 -17.32 -2.37 -40.04
CA MET A 452 -16.38 -1.49 -39.34
C MET A 452 -16.78 -1.34 -37.86
N ALA A 453 -18.04 -1.00 -37.61
CA ALA A 453 -18.59 -0.87 -36.25
C ALA A 453 -18.47 -2.18 -35.47
N GLY A 454 -18.80 -3.31 -36.10
CA GLY A 454 -18.64 -4.64 -35.52
C GLY A 454 -17.18 -5.01 -35.27
N CYS A 455 -16.28 -4.73 -36.20
CA CYS A 455 -14.84 -4.99 -36.03
C CYS A 455 -14.27 -4.20 -34.85
N LEU A 456 -14.62 -2.92 -34.71
CA LEU A 456 -14.15 -2.09 -33.61
C LEU A 456 -14.66 -2.60 -32.26
N MET A 457 -15.97 -2.87 -32.15
CA MET A 457 -16.57 -3.37 -30.91
C MET A 457 -16.04 -4.75 -30.52
N VAL A 458 -15.94 -5.69 -31.47
CA VAL A 458 -15.38 -7.02 -31.18
C VAL A 458 -13.92 -6.91 -30.77
N HIS A 459 -13.12 -6.05 -31.40
CA HIS A 459 -11.74 -5.82 -30.98
C HIS A 459 -11.66 -5.26 -29.56
N VAL A 460 -12.39 -4.19 -29.26
CA VAL A 460 -12.41 -3.57 -27.92
C VAL A 460 -12.88 -4.57 -26.86
N GLY A 461 -13.97 -5.30 -27.13
CA GLY A 461 -14.49 -6.30 -26.20
C GLY A 461 -13.52 -7.46 -25.96
N LEU A 462 -12.83 -7.93 -26.99
CA LEU A 462 -11.78 -8.95 -26.85
C LEU A 462 -10.56 -8.44 -26.09
N ASP A 463 -10.15 -7.19 -26.31
CA ASP A 463 -9.05 -6.57 -25.56
C ASP A 463 -9.40 -6.44 -24.07
N LEU A 464 -10.62 -6.01 -23.72
CA LEU A 464 -11.09 -5.97 -22.33
C LEU A 464 -11.18 -7.37 -21.71
N CYS A 465 -11.65 -8.38 -22.47
CA CYS A 465 -11.66 -9.77 -22.00
C CYS A 465 -10.23 -10.29 -21.75
N LYS A 466 -9.30 -9.98 -22.66
CA LYS A 466 -7.90 -10.38 -22.55
C LYS A 466 -7.24 -9.71 -21.35
N GLU A 467 -7.45 -8.40 -21.18
CA GLU A 467 -6.97 -7.64 -20.02
C GLU A 467 -7.50 -8.25 -18.73
N ALA A 468 -8.79 -8.59 -18.69
CA ALA A 468 -9.42 -9.10 -17.50
C ALA A 468 -9.01 -10.53 -17.13
N VAL A 469 -8.87 -11.42 -18.10
CA VAL A 469 -8.75 -12.87 -17.88
C VAL A 469 -7.35 -13.42 -18.16
N VAL A 470 -6.68 -12.93 -19.20
CA VAL A 470 -5.41 -13.47 -19.68
C VAL A 470 -4.25 -12.73 -19.03
N ASP A 471 -4.27 -11.40 -19.10
CA ASP A 471 -3.15 -10.56 -18.66
C ASP A 471 -3.02 -10.59 -17.12
N THR A 472 -4.09 -10.89 -16.39
CA THR A 472 -4.14 -10.96 -14.92
C THR A 472 -3.90 -12.34 -14.33
N TYR A 473 -3.83 -13.39 -15.17
CA TYR A 473 -3.74 -14.79 -14.71
C TYR A 473 -2.55 -15.07 -13.76
N ARG A 474 -1.45 -14.33 -13.93
CA ARG A 474 -0.25 -14.44 -13.08
C ARG A 474 -0.14 -13.34 -12.02
N ASP A 475 -0.94 -12.29 -12.15
CA ASP A 475 -0.88 -11.12 -11.27
C ASP A 475 -1.78 -11.26 -10.04
N LEU A 476 -2.76 -12.16 -10.09
CA LEU A 476 -3.77 -12.37 -9.05
C LEU A 476 -3.62 -13.72 -8.36
N ASP A 477 -3.94 -13.75 -7.06
CA ASP A 477 -4.05 -15.01 -6.33
C ASP A 477 -5.19 -15.88 -6.87
N ARG A 478 -5.14 -17.20 -6.64
CA ARG A 478 -6.17 -18.13 -7.16
C ARG A 478 -7.59 -17.76 -6.74
N PHE A 479 -7.77 -17.31 -5.50
CA PHE A 479 -9.07 -16.84 -5.01
C PHE A 479 -9.49 -15.58 -5.73
N GLU A 480 -8.58 -14.62 -5.90
CA GLU A 480 -8.88 -13.37 -6.60
C GLU A 480 -9.21 -13.60 -8.07
N TYR A 481 -8.47 -14.47 -8.73
CA TYR A 481 -8.74 -14.88 -10.11
C TYR A 481 -10.09 -15.60 -10.24
N ALA A 482 -10.48 -16.42 -9.25
CA ALA A 482 -11.81 -17.02 -9.24
C ALA A 482 -12.92 -15.95 -9.10
N THR A 483 -12.71 -14.91 -8.28
CA THR A 483 -13.69 -13.81 -8.18
C THR A 483 -13.88 -13.05 -9.48
N VAL A 484 -12.80 -12.84 -10.27
CA VAL A 484 -12.87 -12.22 -11.60
C VAL A 484 -13.84 -12.97 -12.50
N TRP A 485 -13.70 -14.30 -12.58
CA TRP A 485 -14.59 -15.15 -13.38
C TRP A 485 -16.03 -15.14 -12.88
N ILE A 486 -16.24 -15.23 -11.56
CA ILE A 486 -17.59 -15.21 -10.97
C ILE A 486 -18.30 -13.90 -11.33
N ILE A 487 -17.62 -12.75 -11.20
CA ILE A 487 -18.19 -11.45 -11.54
C ILE A 487 -18.49 -11.37 -13.04
N ALA A 488 -17.54 -11.72 -13.91
CA ALA A 488 -17.71 -11.65 -15.35
C ALA A 488 -18.87 -12.53 -15.85
N LEU A 489 -18.98 -13.76 -15.34
CA LEU A 489 -20.07 -14.68 -15.68
C LEU A 489 -21.42 -14.18 -15.15
N THR A 490 -21.46 -13.66 -13.92
CA THR A 490 -22.69 -13.11 -13.34
C THR A 490 -23.17 -11.91 -14.17
N MET A 491 -22.28 -11.00 -14.56
CA MET A 491 -22.61 -9.87 -15.43
C MET A 491 -23.16 -10.31 -16.79
N THR A 492 -22.59 -11.36 -17.35
CA THR A 492 -22.96 -11.86 -18.68
C THR A 492 -24.33 -12.54 -18.69
N PHE A 493 -24.64 -13.36 -17.67
CA PHE A 493 -25.82 -14.22 -17.67
C PHE A 493 -26.98 -13.72 -16.81
N TRP A 494 -26.72 -12.95 -15.75
CA TRP A 494 -27.76 -12.43 -14.85
C TRP A 494 -27.98 -10.92 -14.98
N GLY A 495 -26.97 -10.19 -15.43
CA GLY A 495 -27.06 -8.75 -15.65
C GLY A 495 -25.99 -7.95 -14.92
N MET A 496 -25.83 -6.70 -15.38
CA MET A 496 -24.78 -5.78 -14.91
C MET A 496 -24.91 -5.47 -13.42
N ASN A 497 -26.15 -5.29 -12.94
CA ASN A 497 -26.45 -4.90 -11.56
C ASN A 497 -26.13 -6.04 -10.59
N GLU A 498 -26.51 -7.26 -10.96
CA GLU A 498 -26.30 -8.49 -10.23
C GLU A 498 -24.80 -8.78 -10.11
N GLY A 499 -24.07 -8.63 -11.22
CA GLY A 499 -22.61 -8.79 -11.23
C GLY A 499 -21.88 -7.79 -10.33
N LEU A 500 -22.32 -6.52 -10.32
CA LEU A 500 -21.76 -5.50 -9.42
C LEU A 500 -22.07 -5.81 -7.94
N ALA A 501 -23.29 -6.26 -7.64
CA ALA A 501 -23.69 -6.64 -6.28
C ALA A 501 -22.88 -7.85 -5.77
N VAL A 502 -22.70 -8.87 -6.62
CA VAL A 502 -21.83 -10.03 -6.31
C VAL A 502 -20.38 -9.58 -6.14
N GLY A 503 -19.88 -8.67 -6.97
CA GLY A 503 -18.54 -8.09 -6.84
C GLY A 503 -18.33 -7.38 -5.50
N ALA A 504 -19.29 -6.56 -5.07
CA ALA A 504 -19.25 -5.89 -3.77
C ALA A 504 -19.30 -6.89 -2.60
N LEU A 505 -20.14 -7.91 -2.68
CA LEU A 505 -20.22 -8.96 -1.66
C LEU A 505 -18.91 -9.75 -1.55
N LEU A 506 -18.34 -10.17 -2.69
CA LEU A 506 -17.05 -10.86 -2.72
C LEU A 506 -15.92 -9.96 -2.23
N ALA A 507 -15.96 -8.65 -2.46
CA ALA A 507 -15.03 -7.68 -1.88
C ALA A 507 -14.99 -7.79 -0.35
N CYS A 508 -16.16 -7.75 0.28
CA CYS A 508 -16.29 -7.83 1.72
C CYS A 508 -15.82 -9.18 2.24
N ILE A 509 -16.16 -10.27 1.54
CA ILE A 509 -15.72 -11.63 1.91
C ILE A 509 -14.20 -11.76 1.81
N THR A 510 -13.59 -11.34 0.68
CA THR A 510 -12.14 -11.38 0.49
C THR A 510 -11.42 -10.54 1.53
N PHE A 511 -11.90 -9.33 1.81
CA PHE A 511 -11.33 -8.46 2.84
C PHE A 511 -11.35 -9.12 4.23
N VAL A 512 -12.48 -9.72 4.61
CA VAL A 512 -12.60 -10.44 5.89
C VAL A 512 -11.70 -11.68 5.90
N ALA A 513 -11.67 -12.46 4.82
CA ALA A 513 -10.88 -13.67 4.69
C ALA A 513 -9.37 -13.40 4.70
N GLN A 514 -8.91 -12.26 4.15
CA GLN A 514 -7.51 -11.84 4.19
C GLN A 514 -7.13 -11.24 5.56
N SER A 515 -8.06 -10.58 6.24
CA SER A 515 -7.80 -9.91 7.52
C SER A 515 -7.88 -10.84 8.74
N ALA A 516 -8.67 -11.91 8.69
CA ALA A 516 -8.88 -12.83 9.83
C ALA A 516 -7.69 -13.77 10.18
N PRO A 517 -6.87 -14.27 9.23
CA PRO A 517 -5.78 -15.21 9.52
C PRO A 517 -4.61 -14.57 10.26
N ALA A 518 -4.32 -13.29 10.05
CA ALA A 518 -3.30 -12.54 10.78
C ALA A 518 -3.71 -12.44 12.26
N GLY A 519 -3.24 -13.40 13.06
CA GLY A 519 -3.53 -13.45 14.49
C GLY A 519 -3.05 -12.17 15.19
N PRO A 520 -3.71 -11.78 16.29
CA PRO A 520 -3.37 -10.56 17.01
C PRO A 520 -1.99 -10.65 17.70
N LEU A 521 -1.42 -11.85 17.77
CA LEU A 521 -0.17 -12.15 18.46
C LEU A 521 1.03 -11.90 17.53
N ARG A 522 1.95 -11.06 17.98
CA ARG A 522 3.30 -10.93 17.39
C ARG A 522 4.24 -12.00 17.92
N GLY A 523 4.19 -12.24 19.22
CA GLY A 523 5.09 -13.13 19.94
C GLY A 523 4.76 -13.16 21.43
N SER A 524 5.39 -14.09 22.12
CA SER A 524 5.19 -14.33 23.55
C SER A 524 6.50 -14.79 24.16
N MET A 525 6.86 -14.28 25.33
CA MET A 525 8.15 -14.52 25.94
C MET A 525 8.09 -14.41 27.46
N SER A 526 8.94 -15.15 28.15
CA SER A 526 9.08 -15.03 29.61
C SER A 526 9.97 -13.83 29.99
N ALA A 527 9.63 -13.17 31.09
CA ALA A 527 10.45 -12.09 31.66
C ALA A 527 11.80 -12.58 32.20
N ALA A 528 12.07 -13.89 32.22
CA ALA A 528 13.44 -14.39 32.44
C ALA A 528 14.43 -13.90 31.36
N THR A 529 13.93 -13.57 30.17
CA THR A 529 14.73 -13.03 29.07
C THR A 529 14.57 -11.52 28.85
N LEU A 530 13.66 -10.87 29.59
CA LEU A 530 13.42 -9.43 29.55
C LEU A 530 13.37 -8.83 30.95
N ARG A 531 14.34 -7.96 31.24
CA ARG A 531 14.42 -7.20 32.48
C ARG A 531 14.04 -5.73 32.25
N SER A 532 13.53 -5.09 33.29
CA SER A 532 13.41 -3.64 33.31
C SER A 532 14.79 -2.96 33.33
N SER A 533 14.84 -1.69 32.97
CA SER A 533 16.05 -0.86 33.08
C SER A 533 16.35 -0.40 34.52
N ALA A 534 15.53 -0.79 35.51
CA ALA A 534 15.72 -0.38 36.89
C ALA A 534 16.99 -1.02 37.47
N ARG A 535 17.82 -0.23 38.17
CA ARG A 535 18.99 -0.77 38.89
C ARG A 535 18.50 -1.62 40.07
N ARG A 536 18.99 -2.86 40.15
CA ARG A 536 18.63 -3.84 41.19
C ARG A 536 19.88 -4.25 41.96
N SER A 537 19.76 -4.49 43.27
CA SER A 537 20.88 -5.03 44.05
C SER A 537 21.18 -6.48 43.65
N ALA A 538 22.38 -6.99 43.96
CA ALA A 538 22.72 -8.39 43.67
C ALA A 538 21.72 -9.37 44.30
N THR A 539 21.27 -9.08 45.52
CA THR A 539 20.23 -9.87 46.21
C THR A 539 18.87 -9.80 45.52
N ASP A 540 18.51 -8.65 44.93
CA ASP A 540 17.26 -8.52 44.17
C ASP A 540 17.34 -9.31 42.86
N LEU A 541 18.49 -9.27 42.18
CA LEU A 541 18.73 -10.01 40.94
C LEU A 541 18.67 -11.52 41.16
N GLU A 542 19.24 -12.04 42.25
CA GLU A 542 19.16 -13.47 42.58
C GLU A 542 17.72 -13.95 42.79
N VAL A 543 16.92 -13.18 43.54
CA VAL A 543 15.49 -13.47 43.73
C VAL A 543 14.79 -13.44 42.37
N LEU A 544 14.99 -12.36 41.62
CA LEU A 544 14.37 -12.16 40.33
C LEU A 544 14.77 -13.23 39.32
N ASP A 545 15.99 -13.76 39.29
CA ASP A 545 16.42 -14.83 38.38
C ASP A 545 15.72 -16.16 38.67
N ARG A 546 15.31 -16.36 39.93
CA ARG A 546 14.55 -17.53 40.35
C ARG A 546 13.07 -17.43 39.97
N VAL A 547 12.45 -16.27 40.14
CA VAL A 547 10.98 -16.11 40.02
C VAL A 547 10.49 -15.37 38.77
N SER A 548 11.36 -14.77 37.96
CA SER A 548 10.95 -14.03 36.74
C SER A 548 10.31 -14.89 35.66
N ARG A 549 10.48 -16.22 35.74
CA ARG A 549 9.81 -17.18 34.85
C ARG A 549 8.29 -17.17 35.04
N ASN A 550 7.82 -16.72 36.20
CA ASN A 550 6.41 -16.60 36.56
C ASN A 550 5.76 -15.35 35.94
N VAL A 551 6.52 -14.55 35.18
CA VAL A 551 6.01 -13.41 34.40
C VAL A 551 6.13 -13.70 32.92
N HIS A 552 5.03 -13.48 32.19
CA HIS A 552 4.97 -13.70 30.75
C HIS A 552 4.49 -12.45 30.00
N VAL A 553 5.17 -12.10 28.93
CA VAL A 553 4.88 -10.94 28.08
C VAL A 553 4.27 -11.42 26.77
N VAL A 554 3.07 -10.96 26.46
CA VAL A 554 2.31 -11.22 25.24
C VAL A 554 2.27 -9.96 24.40
N GLN A 555 2.92 -9.98 23.24
CA GLN A 555 2.97 -8.81 22.35
C GLN A 555 1.87 -8.89 21.29
N LEU A 556 1.05 -7.84 21.22
CA LEU A 556 -0.01 -7.71 20.23
C LEU A 556 0.45 -6.89 19.02
N LYS A 557 -0.20 -7.10 17.88
CA LYS A 557 0.04 -6.31 16.66
C LYS A 557 -1.21 -6.11 15.81
N GLY A 558 -1.19 -5.04 15.00
CA GLY A 558 -2.16 -4.80 13.94
C GLY A 558 -3.51 -4.28 14.46
N HIS A 559 -4.57 -4.55 13.71
CA HIS A 559 -5.93 -4.16 14.08
C HIS A 559 -6.59 -5.27 14.89
N LEU A 560 -7.02 -4.95 16.11
CA LEU A 560 -7.75 -5.86 16.98
C LEU A 560 -9.24 -5.66 16.72
N PHE A 561 -9.92 -6.70 16.26
CA PHE A 561 -11.35 -6.65 15.96
C PHE A 561 -12.04 -7.97 16.31
N PHE A 562 -13.37 -8.01 16.23
CA PHE A 562 -14.16 -9.18 16.61
C PHE A 562 -13.66 -10.49 15.96
N GLY A 563 -13.15 -10.43 14.73
CA GLY A 563 -12.75 -11.61 13.95
C GLY A 563 -11.41 -12.24 14.36
N ASN A 564 -10.51 -11.51 15.03
CA ASN A 564 -9.19 -12.05 15.41
C ASN A 564 -8.93 -12.08 16.92
N ILE A 565 -9.66 -11.29 17.73
CA ILE A 565 -9.45 -11.21 19.18
C ILE A 565 -9.68 -12.54 19.93
N HIS A 566 -10.50 -13.44 19.37
CA HIS A 566 -10.73 -14.77 19.94
C HIS A 566 -9.44 -15.57 20.11
N LYS A 567 -8.51 -15.45 19.14
CA LYS A 567 -7.22 -16.14 19.16
C LYS A 567 -6.36 -15.68 20.35
N LEU A 568 -6.51 -14.43 20.80
CA LEU A 568 -5.84 -13.96 22.01
C LEU A 568 -6.40 -14.65 23.24
N SER A 569 -7.73 -14.74 23.37
CA SER A 569 -8.36 -15.42 24.50
C SER A 569 -7.99 -16.90 24.58
N GLU A 570 -8.01 -17.61 23.45
CA GLU A 570 -7.59 -19.02 23.36
C GLU A 570 -6.11 -19.18 23.74
N TYR A 571 -5.25 -18.27 23.27
CA TYR A 571 -3.83 -18.31 23.57
C TYR A 571 -3.53 -18.02 25.05
N VAL A 572 -4.23 -17.06 25.66
CA VAL A 572 -4.08 -16.77 27.09
C VAL A 572 -4.55 -17.94 27.94
N GLN A 573 -5.69 -18.57 27.61
CA GLN A 573 -6.15 -19.77 28.30
C GLN A 573 -5.11 -20.90 28.19
N TYR A 574 -4.58 -21.12 26.98
CA TYR A 574 -3.50 -22.08 26.76
C TYR A 574 -2.27 -21.77 27.63
N LEU A 575 -1.85 -20.50 27.75
CA LEU A 575 -0.73 -20.12 28.60
C LEU A 575 -1.00 -20.39 30.08
N LEU A 576 -2.18 -20.03 30.59
CA LEU A 576 -2.56 -20.25 31.98
C LEU A 576 -2.64 -21.74 32.32
N ASP A 577 -3.15 -22.57 31.41
CA ASP A 577 -3.24 -24.02 31.60
C ASP A 577 -1.86 -24.71 31.48
N THR A 578 -0.97 -24.20 30.62
CA THR A 578 0.37 -24.77 30.40
C THR A 578 1.34 -24.38 31.52
N TYR A 579 1.21 -23.17 32.06
CA TYR A 579 2.09 -22.62 33.08
C TYR A 579 1.28 -22.24 34.33
N PRO A 580 0.92 -23.21 35.19
CA PRO A 580 0.15 -22.94 36.40
C PRO A 580 0.89 -22.09 37.44
N GLU A 581 2.22 -21.95 37.32
CA GLU A 581 3.04 -21.07 38.16
C GLU A 581 3.06 -19.62 37.66
N LEU A 582 2.25 -19.27 36.64
CA LEU A 582 2.19 -17.92 36.09
C LEU A 582 1.49 -16.96 37.07
N GLU A 583 2.26 -16.03 37.63
CA GLU A 583 1.75 -15.06 38.60
C GLU A 583 1.41 -13.71 37.94
N CYS A 584 2.01 -13.38 36.81
CA CYS A 584 1.79 -12.12 36.12
C CYS A 584 1.86 -12.26 34.59
N MET A 585 0.88 -11.69 33.89
CA MET A 585 0.85 -11.60 32.44
C MET A 585 0.83 -10.14 32.01
N VAL A 586 1.82 -9.76 31.20
CA VAL A 586 1.95 -8.43 30.59
C VAL A 586 1.45 -8.49 29.15
N VAL A 587 0.48 -7.68 28.77
CA VAL A 587 -0.04 -7.58 27.41
C VAL A 587 0.36 -6.24 26.81
N ASP A 588 1.17 -6.31 25.76
CA ASP A 588 1.81 -5.16 25.13
C ASP A 588 1.06 -4.71 23.87
N PHE A 589 0.52 -3.49 23.91
CA PHE A 589 -0.25 -2.85 22.82
C PHE A 589 0.60 -1.95 21.92
N THR A 590 1.93 -1.91 22.09
CA THR A 590 2.83 -0.99 21.36
C THR A 590 2.64 -1.02 19.83
N LEU A 591 2.31 -2.19 19.27
CA LEU A 591 2.13 -2.37 17.81
C LEU A 591 0.65 -2.51 17.39
N VAL A 592 -0.28 -2.18 18.27
CA VAL A 592 -1.72 -2.18 17.99
C VAL A 592 -2.09 -0.86 17.34
N VAL A 593 -2.62 -0.93 16.12
CA VAL A 593 -3.00 0.25 15.33
C VAL A 593 -4.38 0.76 15.74
N ALA A 594 -5.31 -0.17 15.95
CA ALA A 594 -6.68 0.16 16.32
C ALA A 594 -7.39 -1.04 16.96
N LEU A 595 -8.41 -0.72 17.75
CA LEU A 595 -9.23 -1.61 18.55
C LEU A 595 -10.71 -1.29 18.28
N ASP A 596 -11.52 -2.30 17.94
CA ASP A 596 -12.98 -2.15 17.86
C ASP A 596 -13.65 -2.36 19.23
N SER A 597 -14.93 -1.99 19.35
CA SER A 597 -15.69 -2.13 20.60
C SER A 597 -15.83 -3.59 21.05
N SER A 598 -15.95 -4.52 20.10
CA SER A 598 -16.10 -5.95 20.42
C SER A 598 -14.82 -6.56 20.99
N ALA A 599 -13.65 -6.16 20.48
CA ALA A 599 -12.35 -6.56 20.97
C ALA A 599 -12.05 -5.93 22.32
N ALA A 600 -12.45 -4.67 22.53
CA ALA A 600 -12.45 -4.03 23.84
C ALA A 600 -13.25 -4.87 24.87
N ASP A 601 -14.50 -5.24 24.59
CA ASP A 601 -15.31 -6.07 25.50
C ASP A 601 -14.66 -7.43 25.80
N ARG A 602 -13.94 -8.01 24.84
CA ARG A 602 -13.20 -9.27 25.04
C ARG A 602 -11.98 -9.10 25.92
N LEU A 603 -11.22 -8.03 25.73
CA LEU A 603 -10.09 -7.68 26.60
C LEU A 603 -10.56 -7.43 28.02
N ALA A 604 -11.76 -6.87 28.20
CA ALA A 604 -12.37 -6.73 29.52
C ALA A 604 -12.67 -8.07 30.18
N LYS A 605 -13.20 -9.04 29.43
CA LYS A 605 -13.41 -10.40 29.93
C LYS A 605 -12.11 -11.13 30.26
N LEU A 606 -11.00 -10.76 29.63
CA LEU A 606 -9.68 -11.35 29.91
C LEU A 606 -9.26 -11.13 31.36
N LYS A 607 -9.61 -9.97 31.93
CA LYS A 607 -9.38 -9.65 33.35
C LYS A 607 -10.01 -10.72 34.26
N HIS A 608 -11.29 -11.02 34.06
CA HIS A 608 -11.99 -12.05 34.83
C HIS A 608 -11.38 -13.44 34.67
N VAL A 609 -10.88 -13.79 33.48
CA VAL A 609 -10.18 -15.07 33.26
C VAL A 609 -8.88 -15.12 34.06
N CYS A 610 -8.09 -14.04 34.06
CA CYS A 610 -6.85 -13.99 34.84
C CYS A 610 -7.13 -14.02 36.35
N ASP A 611 -8.19 -13.34 36.81
CA ASP A 611 -8.62 -13.34 38.21
C ASP A 611 -8.96 -14.74 38.72
N LEU A 612 -9.55 -15.61 37.88
CA LEU A 612 -9.88 -17.01 38.24
C LEU A 612 -8.64 -17.88 38.48
N TYR A 613 -7.51 -17.55 37.84
CA TYR A 613 -6.25 -18.28 37.96
C TYR A 613 -5.27 -17.58 38.92
N GLU A 614 -5.74 -16.56 39.67
CA GLU A 614 -4.91 -15.71 40.55
C GLU A 614 -3.70 -15.06 39.83
N CYS A 615 -3.77 -14.95 38.49
CA CYS A 615 -2.75 -14.32 37.68
C CYS A 615 -3.02 -12.83 37.53
N ARG A 616 -2.02 -11.99 37.77
CA ARG A 616 -2.12 -10.55 37.53
C ARG A 616 -2.06 -10.21 36.06
N LEU A 617 -2.82 -9.18 35.68
CA LEU A 617 -2.88 -8.70 34.30
C LEU A 617 -2.35 -7.26 34.23
N VAL A 618 -1.32 -7.06 33.41
CA VAL A 618 -0.72 -5.74 33.18
C VAL A 618 -0.90 -5.37 31.71
N PHE A 619 -1.55 -4.25 31.44
CA PHE A 619 -1.64 -3.71 30.07
C PHE A 619 -0.63 -2.59 29.87
N THR A 620 -0.02 -2.52 28.69
CA THR A 620 1.04 -1.54 28.40
C THR A 620 0.81 -0.86 27.06
N ALA A 621 1.22 0.40 26.91
CA ALA A 621 1.22 1.14 25.64
C ALA A 621 -0.15 1.19 24.93
N ILE A 622 -1.25 1.32 25.69
CA ILE A 622 -2.59 1.44 25.10
C ILE A 622 -2.73 2.81 24.43
N PRO A 623 -3.22 2.89 23.17
CA PRO A 623 -3.40 4.16 22.49
C PRO A 623 -4.37 5.09 23.25
N SER A 624 -4.01 6.36 23.36
CA SER A 624 -4.77 7.38 24.13
C SER A 624 -6.20 7.59 23.64
N THR A 625 -6.50 7.25 22.38
CA THR A 625 -7.86 7.23 21.81
C THR A 625 -8.82 6.31 22.58
N TYR A 626 -8.31 5.27 23.25
CA TYR A 626 -9.10 4.27 23.97
C TYR A 626 -9.16 4.51 25.49
N THR A 627 -8.85 5.72 25.96
CA THR A 627 -8.94 6.11 27.39
C THR A 627 -10.32 5.90 28.02
N ARG A 628 -11.41 6.00 27.24
CA ARG A 628 -12.77 5.71 27.74
C ARG A 628 -12.98 4.23 28.06
N PHE A 629 -12.44 3.35 27.21
CA PHE A 629 -12.42 1.91 27.45
C PHE A 629 -11.61 1.57 28.71
N LEU A 630 -10.44 2.19 28.85
CA LEU A 630 -9.59 2.06 30.05
C LEU A 630 -10.29 2.50 31.33
N LYS A 631 -11.02 3.63 31.32
CA LYS A 631 -11.78 4.10 32.48
C LYS A 631 -12.84 3.10 32.94
N ILE A 632 -13.51 2.43 32.00
CA ILE A 632 -14.50 1.39 32.32
C ILE A 632 -13.81 0.17 32.96
N MET A 633 -12.67 -0.23 32.42
CA MET A 633 -11.85 -1.33 32.94
C MET A 633 -11.27 -1.09 34.34
N LEU A 634 -10.88 0.16 34.62
CA LEU A 634 -10.31 0.60 35.89
C LEU A 634 -11.36 0.86 36.99
N SER A 635 -12.63 1.07 36.62
CA SER A 635 -13.72 1.23 37.61
C SER A 635 -13.97 -0.04 38.43
N ASP A 636 -13.74 -1.22 37.87
CA ASP A 636 -13.69 -2.46 38.64
C ASP A 636 -12.35 -2.54 39.37
N SER A 637 -12.34 -2.11 40.63
CA SER A 637 -11.13 -2.04 41.47
C SER A 637 -10.64 -3.42 41.89
N SER A 638 -9.98 -4.14 40.98
CA SER A 638 -9.30 -5.41 41.30
C SER A 638 -7.81 -5.17 41.56
N PRO A 639 -7.23 -5.67 42.66
CA PRO A 639 -5.79 -5.54 42.97
C PRO A 639 -4.88 -6.33 42.01
N THR A 640 -5.45 -7.07 41.07
CA THR A 640 -4.75 -7.91 40.08
C THR A 640 -4.54 -7.22 38.73
N PHE A 641 -5.12 -6.02 38.50
CA PHE A 641 -5.03 -5.32 37.22
C PHE A 641 -4.23 -4.01 37.31
N TYR A 642 -3.27 -3.83 36.42
CA TYR A 642 -2.46 -2.61 36.32
C TYR A 642 -2.31 -2.15 34.87
N VAL A 643 -2.18 -0.84 34.67
CA VAL A 643 -1.96 -0.24 33.35
C VAL A 643 -0.70 0.61 33.43
N ALA A 644 0.30 0.22 32.62
CA ALA A 644 1.56 0.91 32.49
C ALA A 644 1.60 1.75 31.20
N GLU A 645 2.40 2.81 31.20
CA GLU A 645 2.57 3.67 30.03
C GLU A 645 3.32 2.95 28.91
N ASP A 646 4.38 2.21 29.25
CA ASP A 646 5.21 1.45 28.31
C ASP A 646 5.59 0.07 28.87
N LEU A 647 6.23 -0.74 28.02
CA LEU A 647 6.64 -2.10 28.38
C LEU A 647 7.67 -2.11 29.52
N ASN A 648 8.58 -1.13 29.58
CA ASN A 648 9.61 -1.07 30.61
C ASN A 648 8.99 -0.82 32.00
N SER A 649 8.07 0.14 32.09
CA SER A 649 7.32 0.47 33.30
C SER A 649 6.48 -0.71 33.79
N ALA A 650 5.93 -1.50 32.86
CA ALA A 650 5.20 -2.70 33.18
C ALA A 650 6.07 -3.81 33.77
N LEU A 651 7.26 -4.02 33.19
CA LEU A 651 8.24 -4.97 33.70
C LEU A 651 8.75 -4.52 35.07
N GLU A 652 9.04 -3.23 35.24
CA GLU A 652 9.47 -2.67 36.53
C GLU A 652 8.42 -2.88 37.62
N TRP A 653 7.14 -2.64 37.30
CA TRP A 653 6.03 -2.89 38.21
C TRP A 653 5.93 -4.38 38.58
N ALA A 654 6.00 -5.27 37.60
CA ALA A 654 5.95 -6.72 37.82
C ALA A 654 7.13 -7.22 38.68
N GLU A 655 8.33 -6.72 38.42
CA GLU A 655 9.53 -7.04 39.20
C GLU A 655 9.44 -6.51 40.64
N ASN A 656 8.93 -5.28 40.84
CA ASN A 656 8.73 -4.70 42.17
C ASN A 656 7.72 -5.52 42.98
N ASP A 657 6.63 -5.94 42.35
CA ASP A 657 5.63 -6.78 42.98
C ASP A 657 6.21 -8.16 43.36
N LEU A 658 6.99 -8.80 42.49
CA LEU A 658 7.67 -10.06 42.82
C LEU A 658 8.65 -9.89 43.98
N LEU A 659 9.49 -8.85 43.94
CA LEU A 659 10.44 -8.57 45.01
C LEU A 659 9.74 -8.34 46.35
N SER A 660 8.61 -7.65 46.36
CA SER A 660 7.86 -7.40 47.60
C SER A 660 7.38 -8.68 48.30
N ARG A 661 7.18 -9.77 47.55
CA ARG A 661 6.71 -11.07 48.08
C ARG A 661 7.84 -12.01 48.44
N TYR A 662 8.85 -12.07 47.57
CA TYR A 662 9.87 -13.11 47.59
C TYR A 662 11.17 -12.65 48.24
N LYS A 663 11.39 -11.34 48.36
CA LYS A 663 12.51 -10.80 49.13
C LYS A 663 12.23 -11.01 50.61
N THR A 664 12.89 -12.00 51.20
CA THR A 664 12.87 -12.19 52.65
C THR A 664 13.68 -11.06 53.27
N GLU A 665 13.14 -10.35 54.26
CA GLU A 665 13.97 -9.46 55.07
C GLU A 665 15.15 -10.27 55.63
N PRO A 666 16.39 -9.75 55.57
CA PRO A 666 17.52 -10.47 56.13
C PRO A 666 17.22 -10.73 57.61
N THR A 667 17.23 -12.01 57.98
CA THR A 667 17.23 -12.45 59.37
C THR A 667 18.32 -11.66 60.09
N PRO A 668 18.11 -11.10 61.31
CA PRO A 668 19.14 -10.33 62.03
C PRO A 668 20.25 -11.27 62.52
N LEU A 669 21.02 -11.81 61.59
CA LEU A 669 22.26 -12.51 61.81
C LEU A 669 23.35 -11.46 61.87
N ALA A 670 23.77 -11.22 63.11
CA ALA A 670 24.84 -10.34 63.55
C ALA A 670 24.65 -8.87 63.15
N LYS A 671 24.50 -8.01 64.17
CA LYS A 671 25.17 -6.71 64.12
C LYS A 671 26.59 -7.01 63.64
N GLU A 672 26.93 -6.61 62.41
CA GLU A 672 28.33 -6.49 62.04
C GLU A 672 28.99 -5.73 63.20
N PRO A 673 30.12 -6.22 63.74
CA PRO A 673 30.84 -5.44 64.73
C PRO A 673 31.05 -4.08 64.08
N SER A 674 30.67 -3.01 64.76
CA SER A 674 30.93 -1.64 64.33
C SER A 674 32.44 -1.50 64.25
N LEU A 675 32.99 -1.88 63.10
CA LEU A 675 34.30 -1.54 62.63
C LEU A 675 34.39 -0.01 62.79
N PRO A 676 35.49 0.53 63.37
CA PRO A 676 35.69 1.96 63.48
C PRO A 676 35.33 2.63 62.13
N LYS A 677 34.82 3.87 62.10
CA LYS A 677 34.41 4.52 60.83
C LYS A 677 35.46 4.41 59.72
N GLU A 678 36.73 4.30 60.09
CA GLU A 678 37.89 4.05 59.21
C GLU A 678 37.88 2.68 58.49
N HIS A 679 37.02 1.73 58.85
CA HIS A 679 36.97 0.36 58.36
C HIS A 679 35.59 -0.07 57.80
N ALA A 680 34.57 0.79 57.81
CA ALA A 680 33.25 0.51 57.21
C ALA A 680 33.35 0.27 55.68
N PHE A 681 34.33 0.89 55.04
CA PHE A 681 34.68 0.66 53.65
C PHE A 681 35.24 -0.74 53.39
N LEU A 682 36.08 -1.28 54.28
CA LEU A 682 36.62 -2.64 54.15
C LEU A 682 35.50 -3.69 54.15
N GLY A 683 34.43 -3.47 54.92
CA GLY A 683 33.24 -4.32 54.89
C GLY A 683 32.51 -4.30 53.53
N ARG A 684 32.39 -3.12 52.90
CA ARG A 684 31.79 -2.97 51.56
C ARG A 684 32.69 -3.51 50.44
N LEU A 685 34.01 -3.41 50.57
CA LEU A 685 34.95 -4.01 49.64
C LEU A 685 34.98 -5.55 49.77
N HIS A 686 34.84 -6.04 51.01
CA HIS A 686 34.71 -7.47 51.30
C HIS A 686 33.39 -8.04 50.75
N SER A 687 32.27 -7.31 50.79
CA SER A 687 31.02 -7.78 50.17
C SER A 687 31.13 -7.92 48.65
N THR A 688 32.02 -7.14 48.01
CA THR A 688 32.31 -7.27 46.58
C THR A 688 33.32 -8.37 46.27
N CYS A 689 34.16 -8.79 47.22
CA CYS A 689 35.12 -9.91 47.11
C CYS A 689 35.07 -10.82 48.37
N PRO A 690 33.98 -11.58 48.59
CA PRO A 690 33.77 -12.33 49.84
C PRO A 690 34.75 -13.50 50.03
N SER A 691 35.53 -13.84 49.00
CA SER A 691 36.56 -14.88 49.05
C SER A 691 37.87 -14.41 49.69
N GLU A 692 38.09 -13.09 49.81
CA GLU A 692 39.36 -12.54 50.29
C GLU A 692 39.28 -12.12 51.77
N PRO A 693 40.23 -12.53 52.62
CA PRO A 693 40.28 -12.09 54.01
C PRO A 693 40.40 -10.56 54.13
N LEU A 694 39.78 -9.96 55.16
CA LEU A 694 39.86 -8.51 55.42
C LEU A 694 41.31 -7.99 55.49
N GLU A 695 42.23 -8.79 56.02
CA GLU A 695 43.67 -8.46 56.12
C GLU A 695 44.34 -8.29 54.75
N VAL A 696 43.91 -9.06 53.76
CA VAL A 696 44.42 -8.97 52.38
C VAL A 696 43.96 -7.66 51.74
N LEU A 697 42.68 -7.31 51.94
CA LEU A 697 42.11 -6.06 51.43
C LEU A 697 42.76 -4.83 52.10
N GLN A 698 43.12 -4.94 53.38
CA GLN A 698 43.84 -3.88 54.09
C GLN A 698 45.25 -3.68 53.50
N LYS A 699 46.01 -4.75 53.30
CA LYS A 699 47.34 -4.70 52.65
C LYS A 699 47.26 -4.19 51.21
N LEU A 700 46.18 -4.48 50.49
CA LEU A 700 45.96 -3.95 49.15
C LEU A 700 45.87 -2.42 49.18
N LEU A 701 45.19 -1.85 50.18
CA LEU A 701 45.03 -0.40 50.31
C LEU A 701 46.32 0.33 50.70
N ASP A 702 47.33 -0.34 51.26
CA ASP A 702 48.65 0.27 51.54
C ASP A 702 49.35 0.78 50.26
N TYR A 703 48.96 0.26 49.09
CA TYR A 703 49.45 0.73 47.79
C TYR A 703 48.68 1.94 47.23
N PHE A 704 47.58 2.33 47.88
CA PHE A 704 46.72 3.42 47.45
C PHE A 704 46.89 4.67 48.31
N GLU A 705 46.70 5.84 47.69
CA GLU A 705 46.66 7.11 48.39
C GLU A 705 45.21 7.54 48.63
N ARG A 706 44.84 7.76 49.89
CA ARG A 706 43.48 8.20 50.25
C ARG A 706 43.32 9.70 49.96
N GLN A 707 42.27 10.06 49.23
CA GLN A 707 41.89 11.44 48.94
C GLN A 707 40.40 11.67 49.27
N GLU A 708 40.10 12.85 49.80
CA GLU A 708 38.73 13.31 50.03
C GLU A 708 38.37 14.37 48.99
N LEU A 709 37.26 14.18 48.30
CA LEU A 709 36.78 15.05 47.24
C LEU A 709 35.47 15.69 47.68
N GLU A 710 35.38 17.01 47.53
CA GLU A 710 34.15 17.76 47.79
C GLU A 710 33.08 17.42 46.74
N LYS A 711 31.84 17.81 47.03
CA LYS A 711 30.73 17.70 46.08
C LYS A 711 30.92 18.64 44.88
N ASP A 712 30.42 18.24 43.71
CA ASP A 712 30.42 19.00 42.45
C ASP A 712 31.83 19.31 41.90
N VAL A 713 32.83 18.50 42.27
CA VAL A 713 34.21 18.61 41.79
C VAL A 713 34.39 17.77 40.52
N GLN A 714 34.92 18.40 39.47
CA GLN A 714 35.35 17.69 38.27
C GLN A 714 36.71 17.02 38.52
N VAL A 715 36.69 15.69 38.68
CA VAL A 715 37.86 14.87 38.99
C VAL A 715 38.82 14.79 37.80
N TRP A 716 38.28 14.66 36.59
CA TRP A 716 39.01 14.78 35.31
C TRP A 716 38.05 15.03 34.15
N ARG A 717 38.60 15.41 32.99
CA ARG A 717 37.87 15.58 31.74
C ARG A 717 38.12 14.43 30.75
N GLN A 718 37.16 14.20 29.88
CA GLN A 718 37.31 13.35 28.72
C GLN A 718 38.50 13.84 27.87
N GLY A 719 39.37 12.92 27.46
CA GLY A 719 40.60 13.21 26.71
C GLY A 719 41.83 13.51 27.56
N ASP A 720 41.69 13.65 28.89
CA ASP A 720 42.84 13.81 29.78
C ASP A 720 43.76 12.58 29.70
N ALA A 721 45.07 12.83 29.67
CA ALA A 721 46.06 11.77 29.83
C ALA A 721 46.24 11.49 31.32
N SER A 722 46.24 10.23 31.73
CA SER A 722 46.46 9.86 33.12
C SER A 722 47.05 8.46 33.20
N THR A 723 47.62 8.14 34.35
CA THR A 723 48.17 6.81 34.66
C THR A 723 47.72 6.39 36.05
N THR A 724 46.50 6.79 36.42
CA THR A 724 45.93 6.58 37.76
C THR A 724 44.53 5.99 37.67
N ALA A 725 44.22 5.09 38.59
CA ALA A 725 42.86 4.58 38.82
C ALA A 725 42.41 4.96 40.24
N MET A 726 41.11 5.10 40.43
CA MET A 726 40.53 5.39 41.74
C MET A 726 39.54 4.31 42.11
N LEU A 727 39.59 3.89 43.37
CA LEU A 727 38.59 3.03 43.98
C LEU A 727 37.70 3.91 44.86
N LEU A 728 36.40 3.98 44.53
CA LEU A 728 35.45 4.82 45.24
C LEU A 728 35.03 4.13 46.55
N ALA A 729 35.36 4.72 47.69
CA ALA A 729 35.08 4.15 49.00
C ALA A 729 33.75 4.60 49.58
N GLU A 730 33.44 5.89 49.45
CA GLU A 730 32.22 6.53 49.94
C GLU A 730 31.80 7.63 48.97
N GLY A 731 30.49 7.89 48.91
CA GLY A 731 29.88 8.89 48.03
C GLY A 731 29.47 8.34 46.67
N HIS A 732 29.00 9.26 45.82
CA HIS A 732 28.49 9.00 44.48
C HIS A 732 29.14 9.93 43.47
N MET A 733 29.57 9.37 42.33
CA MET A 733 30.15 10.10 41.21
C MET A 733 29.34 9.86 39.94
N GLN A 734 29.50 10.74 38.96
CA GLN A 734 28.87 10.64 37.65
C GLN A 734 29.94 10.74 36.56
N ALA A 735 30.04 9.70 35.74
CA ALA A 735 30.83 9.69 34.52
C ALA A 735 29.98 10.23 33.37
N ILE A 736 30.52 11.12 32.55
CA ILE A 736 29.82 11.82 31.49
C ILE A 736 30.61 11.63 30.19
N VAL A 737 29.95 11.16 29.13
CA VAL A 737 30.51 11.16 27.78
C VAL A 737 30.13 12.48 27.11
N GLU A 738 31.10 13.37 26.93
CA GLU A 738 30.85 14.72 26.41
C GLU A 738 30.47 14.71 24.92
N ASP A 739 31.03 13.78 24.14
CA ASP A 739 30.84 13.70 22.68
C ASP A 739 29.52 13.03 22.24
N GLU A 740 28.80 12.35 23.14
CA GLU A 740 27.53 11.68 22.87
C GLU A 740 26.43 12.27 23.76
N ALA A 741 25.81 13.38 23.34
CA ALA A 741 24.61 13.99 23.95
C ALA A 741 24.61 14.14 25.49
N GLY A 742 25.78 14.17 26.13
CA GLY A 742 25.89 14.19 27.59
C GLY A 742 25.41 12.91 28.28
N THR A 743 25.56 11.74 27.65
CA THR A 743 25.19 10.46 28.27
C THR A 743 25.92 10.32 29.61
N THR A 744 25.18 10.10 30.69
CA THR A 744 25.73 9.99 32.03
C THR A 744 25.63 8.57 32.58
N GLU A 745 26.63 8.16 33.32
CA GLU A 745 26.74 6.88 34.02
C GLU A 745 27.06 7.16 35.48
N GLU A 746 26.18 6.72 36.38
CA GLU A 746 26.43 6.83 37.82
C GLU A 746 27.42 5.77 38.30
N VAL A 747 28.41 6.21 39.07
CA VAL A 747 29.46 5.42 39.72
C VAL A 747 29.19 5.41 41.22
N SER A 748 29.03 4.21 41.80
CA SER A 748 28.71 4.00 43.21
C SER A 748 29.92 3.46 44.00
N ALA A 749 29.88 3.59 45.33
CA ALA A 749 30.90 3.03 46.21
C ALA A 749 31.18 1.53 45.92
N GLY A 750 32.45 1.16 45.91
CA GLY A 750 32.96 -0.16 45.49
C GLY A 750 33.39 -0.23 44.02
N ALA A 751 33.06 0.77 43.20
CA ALA A 751 33.50 0.86 41.81
C ALA A 751 34.96 1.30 41.70
N MET A 752 35.67 0.75 40.71
CA MET A 752 36.97 1.26 40.28
C MET A 752 36.80 2.05 38.98
N VAL A 753 37.37 3.25 38.92
CA VAL A 753 37.29 4.16 37.77
C VAL A 753 38.67 4.61 37.33
N GLY A 754 38.92 4.61 36.01
CA GLY A 754 40.23 4.96 35.45
C GLY A 754 41.19 3.76 35.34
N GLU A 755 40.71 2.56 35.66
CA GLU A 755 41.39 1.29 35.50
C GLU A 755 41.86 1.05 34.05
N MET A 756 41.02 1.37 33.06
CA MET A 756 41.41 1.25 31.65
C MET A 756 42.61 2.13 31.33
N CYS A 757 42.59 3.38 31.79
CA CYS A 757 43.65 4.36 31.57
C CYS A 757 44.97 3.91 32.22
N LEU A 758 44.89 3.41 33.46
CA LEU A 758 46.03 2.84 34.19
C LEU A 758 46.62 1.59 33.50
N LEU A 759 45.78 0.72 32.92
CA LEU A 759 46.19 -0.57 32.35
C LEU A 759 46.63 -0.48 30.89
N THR A 760 45.97 0.34 30.06
CA THR A 760 46.23 0.42 28.61
C THR A 760 47.03 1.66 28.21
N GLY A 761 47.13 2.67 29.07
CA GLY A 761 47.76 3.96 28.77
C GLY A 761 46.94 4.85 27.83
N GLU A 762 45.69 4.48 27.52
CA GLU A 762 44.79 5.32 26.74
C GLU A 762 44.31 6.56 27.51
N LYS A 763 43.88 7.61 26.79
CA LYS A 763 43.26 8.80 27.38
C LYS A 763 41.92 8.48 28.04
N ARG A 764 41.51 9.28 29.04
CA ARG A 764 40.21 9.18 29.72
C ARG A 764 39.07 9.23 28.70
N LYS A 765 38.16 8.27 28.75
CA LYS A 765 37.00 8.18 27.83
C LYS A 765 35.79 8.98 28.30
N THR A 766 35.74 9.36 29.57
CA THR A 766 34.64 10.10 30.19
C THR A 766 35.19 11.19 31.11
N SER A 767 34.42 12.26 31.25
CA SER A 767 34.58 13.23 32.34
C SER A 767 33.99 12.64 33.61
N LEU A 768 34.61 12.84 34.77
CA LEU A 768 34.11 12.33 36.06
C LEU A 768 33.87 13.49 37.01
N VAL A 769 32.68 13.53 37.61
CA VAL A 769 32.25 14.58 38.54
C VAL A 769 31.70 13.96 39.82
N THR A 770 32.02 14.51 40.98
CA THR A 770 31.42 14.09 42.26
C THR A 770 30.01 14.66 42.41
N VAL A 771 29.03 13.83 42.73
CA VAL A 771 27.64 14.24 43.01
C VAL A 771 27.43 14.47 44.50
N GLU A 772 28.21 13.79 45.33
CA GLU A 772 28.26 13.90 46.78
C GLU A 772 29.72 14.01 47.25
N PRO A 773 29.99 14.42 48.50
CA PRO A 773 31.34 14.31 49.06
C PRO A 773 31.82 12.85 48.96
N CYS A 774 32.97 12.64 48.33
CA CYS A 774 33.48 11.31 48.02
C CYS A 774 34.81 11.05 48.73
N VAL A 775 35.02 9.80 49.15
CA VAL A 775 36.32 9.31 49.60
C VAL A 775 36.83 8.34 48.54
N VAL A 776 38.01 8.60 48.00
CA VAL A 776 38.63 7.74 46.98
C VAL A 776 40.01 7.28 47.38
N TYR A 777 40.36 6.07 46.94
CA TYR A 777 41.71 5.53 47.03
C TYR A 777 42.32 5.56 45.64
N VAL A 778 43.42 6.29 45.47
CA VAL A 778 44.09 6.52 44.18
C VAL A 778 45.30 5.59 44.05
N LEU A 779 45.36 4.85 42.95
CA LEU A 779 46.47 3.99 42.58
C LEU A 779 47.18 4.54 41.36
N ASN A 780 48.49 4.78 41.48
CA ASN A 780 49.34 5.25 40.39
C ASN A 780 50.13 4.10 39.75
N GLN A 781 50.58 4.29 38.52
CA GLN A 781 51.30 3.28 37.75
C GLN A 781 52.60 2.77 38.42
N ASP A 782 53.33 3.62 39.15
CA ASP A 782 54.54 3.19 39.86
C ASP A 782 54.22 2.26 41.03
N LYS A 783 53.13 2.54 41.76
CA LYS A 783 52.64 1.68 42.84
C LYS A 783 52.07 0.37 42.31
N LEU A 784 51.44 0.38 41.14
CA LEU A 784 51.01 -0.84 40.46
C LEU A 784 52.21 -1.71 40.04
N LYS A 785 53.29 -1.11 39.52
CA LYS A 785 54.54 -1.84 39.21
C LYS A 785 55.18 -2.43 40.46
N GLU A 786 55.26 -1.64 41.54
CA GLU A 786 55.75 -2.11 42.84
C GLU A 786 54.94 -3.30 43.35
N MET A 787 53.61 -3.23 43.25
CA MET A 787 52.69 -4.32 43.64
C MET A 787 52.90 -5.57 42.80
N LEU A 788 53.09 -5.45 41.48
CA LEU A 788 53.35 -6.58 40.58
C LEU A 788 54.70 -7.26 40.87
N GLU A 789 55.72 -6.49 41.27
CA GLU A 789 57.06 -7.01 41.57
C GLU A 789 57.17 -7.63 42.96
N ARG A 790 56.52 -7.03 43.98
CA ARG A 790 56.66 -7.43 45.38
C ARG A 790 55.55 -8.37 45.86
N ASP A 791 54.30 -8.13 45.45
CA ASP A 791 53.11 -8.77 45.98
C ASP A 791 52.15 -9.20 44.87
N SER A 792 52.58 -10.17 44.05
CA SER A 792 51.80 -10.70 42.91
C SER A 792 50.37 -11.16 43.26
N TYR A 793 50.15 -11.64 44.48
CA TYR A 793 48.81 -11.99 44.97
C TYR A 793 47.88 -10.78 45.12
N LEU A 794 48.38 -9.65 45.63
CA LEU A 794 47.58 -8.42 45.75
C LEU A 794 47.25 -7.84 44.37
N ALA A 795 48.19 -7.93 43.42
CA ALA A 795 47.93 -7.56 42.04
C ALA A 795 46.83 -8.42 41.39
N PHE A 796 46.77 -9.72 41.71
CA PHE A 796 45.70 -10.60 41.26
C PHE A 796 44.33 -10.20 41.85
N VAL A 797 44.27 -9.89 43.15
CA VAL A 797 43.04 -9.41 43.81
C VAL A 797 42.56 -8.09 43.20
N LEU A 798 43.47 -7.14 42.95
CA LEU A 798 43.18 -5.88 42.27
C LEU A 798 42.57 -6.09 40.88
N GLN A 799 43.17 -6.98 40.09
CA GLN A 799 42.66 -7.35 38.76
C GLN A 799 41.26 -7.98 38.86
N GLY A 800 41.02 -8.82 39.88
CA GLY A 800 39.69 -9.40 40.14
C GLY A 800 38.62 -8.35 40.42
N ILE A 801 38.94 -7.31 41.21
CA ILE A 801 38.03 -6.18 41.49
C ILE A 801 37.71 -5.42 40.20
N ALA A 802 38.74 -5.08 39.41
CA ALA A 802 38.57 -4.38 38.14
C ALA A 802 37.74 -5.21 37.13
N LEU A 803 38.01 -6.51 37.01
CA LEU A 803 37.31 -7.41 36.08
C LEU A 803 35.83 -7.54 36.43
N ARG A 804 35.50 -7.63 37.73
CA ARG A 804 34.11 -7.73 38.21
C ARG A 804 33.31 -6.46 37.89
N TYR A 805 33.92 -5.30 38.08
CA TYR A 805 33.33 -4.01 37.71
C TYR A 805 33.07 -3.92 36.20
N VAL A 806 34.06 -4.25 35.37
CA VAL A 806 33.93 -4.27 33.90
C VAL A 806 32.84 -5.24 33.44
N SER A 807 32.73 -6.42 34.06
CA SER A 807 31.69 -7.41 33.76
C SER A 807 30.28 -6.88 34.02
N LEU A 808 30.05 -6.22 35.17
CA LEU A 808 28.76 -5.62 35.50
C LEU A 808 28.40 -4.49 34.53
N ARG A 809 29.38 -3.66 34.17
CA ARG A 809 29.20 -2.57 33.20
C ARG A 809 28.86 -3.09 31.81
N LEU A 810 29.54 -4.15 31.35
CA LEU A 810 29.24 -4.82 30.08
C LEU A 810 27.81 -5.37 30.03
N GLN A 811 27.33 -5.99 31.12
CA GLN A 811 25.95 -6.48 31.20
C GLN A 811 24.92 -5.34 31.11
N TYR A 812 25.17 -4.24 31.83
CA TYR A 812 24.31 -3.06 31.78
C TYR A 812 24.26 -2.41 30.39
N SER A 813 25.43 -2.22 29.75
CA SER A 813 25.51 -1.70 28.38
C SER A 813 24.85 -2.64 27.36
N ALA A 814 25.00 -3.97 27.51
CA ALA A 814 24.35 -4.94 26.63
C ALA A 814 22.82 -4.92 26.77
N MET A 815 22.27 -4.74 27.98
CA MET A 815 20.83 -4.57 28.20
C MET A 815 20.30 -3.27 27.61
N GLN A 816 21.01 -2.15 27.77
CA GLN A 816 20.64 -0.89 27.12
C GLN A 816 20.71 -1.00 25.59
N LEU A 817 21.73 -1.68 25.04
CA LEU A 817 21.81 -1.98 23.62
C LEU A 817 20.64 -2.85 23.17
N CYS A 818 20.22 -3.86 23.93
CA CYS A 818 19.03 -4.64 23.61
C CYS A 818 17.74 -3.80 23.62
N SER A 819 17.56 -2.90 24.60
CA SER A 819 16.38 -2.03 24.67
C SER A 819 16.36 -0.99 23.54
N LEU A 820 17.51 -0.41 23.21
CA LEU A 820 17.71 0.50 22.09
C LEU A 820 17.57 -0.23 20.75
N MET A 821 18.10 -1.43 20.60
CA MET A 821 17.89 -2.23 19.40
C MET A 821 16.42 -2.62 19.28
N CYS A 822 15.70 -2.96 20.35
CA CYS A 822 14.26 -3.17 20.30
C CYS A 822 13.50 -1.90 19.84
N SER A 823 13.86 -0.72 20.33
CA SER A 823 13.20 0.54 19.93
C SER A 823 13.58 1.01 18.52
N VAL A 824 14.85 0.88 18.13
CA VAL A 824 15.36 1.22 16.79
C VAL A 824 14.90 0.19 15.77
N ILE A 825 14.86 -1.11 16.09
CA ILE A 825 14.24 -2.14 15.24
C ILE A 825 12.73 -1.92 15.18
N CYS A 826 12.05 -1.40 16.21
CA CYS A 826 10.64 -0.98 16.09
C CYS A 826 10.46 0.23 15.15
N LYS A 827 11.31 1.28 15.24
CA LYS A 827 11.27 2.43 14.31
C LYS A 827 11.70 2.06 12.88
N LYS A 828 12.73 1.22 12.75
CA LYS A 828 13.19 0.70 11.45
C LYS A 828 12.24 -0.33 10.89
N ASN A 829 11.54 -1.15 11.67
CA ASN A 829 10.48 -2.02 11.15
C ASN A 829 9.20 -1.24 10.84
N HIS A 830 8.94 -0.08 11.42
CA HIS A 830 7.87 0.80 10.94
C HIS A 830 8.16 1.36 9.52
N THR A 831 9.43 1.61 9.21
CA THR A 831 9.89 2.06 7.87
C THR A 831 10.25 0.90 6.94
N ALA A 832 10.66 -0.24 7.50
CA ALA A 832 11.03 -1.44 6.77
C ALA A 832 9.86 -2.39 6.58
N GLU A 833 8.78 -2.44 7.39
CA GLU A 833 7.54 -3.13 6.97
C GLU A 833 6.91 -2.38 5.79
N TYR A 834 7.03 -1.04 5.74
CA TYR A 834 6.70 -0.24 4.56
C TYR A 834 7.57 -0.57 3.33
N HIS A 835 8.86 -0.88 3.52
CA HIS A 835 9.79 -1.21 2.42
C HIS A 835 9.94 -2.71 2.10
N PHE A 836 9.67 -3.61 3.04
CA PHE A 836 9.86 -5.07 2.98
C PHE A 836 8.59 -5.76 2.48
N GLN A 837 7.40 -5.19 2.71
CA GLN A 837 6.23 -5.53 1.88
C GLN A 837 6.48 -5.18 0.41
N HIS A 838 7.24 -4.11 0.13
CA HIS A 838 7.61 -3.71 -1.22
C HIS A 838 8.76 -4.51 -1.85
N SER A 839 9.66 -5.13 -1.06
CA SER A 839 10.84 -5.86 -1.58
C SER A 839 10.68 -7.38 -1.60
N LYS A 840 9.92 -8.00 -0.68
CA LYS A 840 9.56 -9.43 -0.79
C LYS A 840 8.69 -9.73 -2.01
N PHE A 841 7.89 -8.75 -2.45
CA PHE A 841 7.16 -8.80 -3.73
C PHE A 841 8.11 -8.83 -4.95
N LYS A 842 9.35 -8.34 -4.82
CA LYS A 842 10.33 -8.26 -5.92
C LYS A 842 11.31 -9.43 -5.97
N SER A 843 11.61 -10.10 -4.84
CA SER A 843 12.58 -11.21 -4.82
C SER A 843 11.95 -12.60 -5.00
N LEU A 844 10.67 -12.79 -4.65
CA LEU A 844 9.94 -14.04 -4.94
C LEU A 844 9.52 -14.14 -6.42
N SER A 845 9.47 -13.01 -7.15
CA SER A 845 9.26 -12.93 -8.61
C SER A 845 10.50 -13.28 -9.45
N ASN A 846 11.68 -13.41 -8.85
CA ASN A 846 12.93 -13.71 -9.57
C ASN A 846 13.50 -15.11 -9.23
N SER A 847 12.80 -15.92 -8.44
CA SER A 847 13.20 -17.31 -8.14
C SER A 847 12.07 -18.35 -8.26
N MET A 848 10.94 -17.98 -8.84
CA MET A 848 9.90 -18.86 -9.43
C MET A 848 9.35 -18.19 -10.69
#